data_AF-A0A7D6Z6W2-F1
#
_entry.id   AF-A0A7D6Z6W2-F1
#
_cell.length_a   1.000
_cell.length_b   1.000
_cell.length_c   1.000
_cell.angle_alpha   90.00
_cell.angle_beta   90.00
_cell.angle_gamma   90.00
#
_symmetry.space_group_name_H-M   'P 1'
#
loop_
_entity.id
_entity.type
_entity.pdbx_description
1 polymer ?
#
loop_
_entity_poly.entity_id
_entity_poly.type
_entity_poly.pdbx_seq_one_letter_code
_entity_poly.pdbx_strand_id
1 'polypeptide(L)'
;MSGPAYVRPPSGVTAVFAAILALLGGGAGAIGVLAFLSFVEELGGVDQAAGYLRGFGPDWWEAVVVGGQISNAVSAILLLAGAIQLFRRRLSGRTMIIWGCLLVIATGIAGLIASQAVVNSWRNGIGGEYFSGEYSELIRGASLSSAGISLGLLIFPLVTLILAAAPPTRRWCDFRVVALPPGTPAPFYFQAPSGPVPIVPTQQPNPVASQPYRPPVVPSQPRMPVAVLLGDISTADRVRDGVAVVLLSAAWLLPWNRRVDLPGGNGQASVRAMIVFTTLLALVAVAVPYLSRLGAWAREWSAARSRVVQILALAPYLILIGGFFIADVASARYLFEAQAPAGPGTGPAVWAGAAGAMLAIQPRTVQGDKGVPLWWGQAARAVLWGAAVLALLSGLLAVLAQAMDSEAGSEDVAAVFALRTMLAVGVAAIAATGLGIDETAWRIAVLAYGAAVLVVGVLDALFGTGGIEFFGGAGFCACLLWCVAAAVAVAAPRDPDAVRHTGHVLVAACRNVLILIAFQAFFDGAATVLGALGAAREIGVGLVVAVLSAVILAAAATGAHMLRPWALPGRDPRIPRLVSMVACAVIVVLSVWRAVTGPALDAEVTTGPVVLVLSAVIAVVLVAAAPVTALYGEKPLLAELSAALHAALAAPGPVSDDPDHQAVTDPNTPEARLARIAQRRPDLRAAVAAHPHTRRGLLEWLAAQGDPEVARIVAGRSGGFTQPR
;
A
#
# COMPACT_ATOMS: atom_id res chain seq x y z
N MET A 1 36.37 45.70 -2.90
CA MET A 1 36.89 44.31 -2.86
C MET A 1 35.81 43.43 -2.25
N SER A 2 34.90 42.92 -3.07
CA SER A 2 33.84 42.00 -2.65
C SER A 2 34.41 40.58 -2.60
N GLY A 3 34.55 40.03 -1.40
CA GLY A 3 34.96 38.64 -1.22
C GLY A 3 34.01 37.65 -1.88
N PRO A 4 34.46 36.41 -2.17
CA PRO A 4 33.63 35.40 -2.82
C PRO A 4 32.35 35.11 -2.02
N ALA A 5 31.23 34.96 -2.72
CA ALA A 5 29.94 34.65 -2.13
C ALA A 5 30.01 33.38 -1.26
N TYR A 6 29.86 33.54 0.04
CA TYR A 6 29.96 32.45 1.01
C TYR A 6 28.66 31.63 1.01
N VAL A 7 28.67 30.47 0.33
CA VAL A 7 27.60 29.47 0.50
C VAL A 7 27.77 28.82 1.87
N ARG A 8 26.78 28.98 2.76
CA ARG A 8 26.83 28.32 4.08
C ARG A 8 26.92 26.80 3.89
N PRO A 9 27.89 26.13 4.53
CA PRO A 9 27.99 24.68 4.45
C PRO A 9 26.76 24.01 5.07
N PRO A 10 26.32 22.85 4.56
CA PRO A 10 25.25 22.07 5.18
C PRO A 10 25.62 21.69 6.62
N SER A 11 24.64 21.69 7.52
CA SER A 11 24.87 21.32 8.92
C SER A 11 25.29 19.84 9.01
N GLY A 12 26.50 19.61 9.54
CA GLY A 12 27.06 18.27 9.71
C GLY A 12 26.55 17.51 10.94
N VAL A 13 25.59 18.07 11.67
CA VAL A 13 25.15 17.58 12.99
C VAL A 13 24.74 16.11 12.93
N THR A 14 23.93 15.71 11.95
CA THR A 14 23.50 14.31 11.79
C THR A 14 24.66 13.36 11.49
N ALA A 15 25.64 13.80 10.69
CA ALA A 15 26.81 13.02 10.34
C ALA A 15 27.76 12.84 11.53
N VAL A 16 27.94 13.89 12.34
CA VAL A 16 28.76 13.85 13.55
C VAL A 16 28.13 12.93 14.59
N PHE A 17 26.82 13.03 14.83
CA PHE A 17 26.13 12.11 15.74
C PHE A 17 26.21 10.65 15.25
N ALA A 18 25.99 10.39 13.96
CA ALA A 18 26.15 9.06 13.38
C ALA A 18 27.57 8.50 13.58
N ALA A 19 28.59 9.32 13.39
CA ALA A 19 29.99 8.92 13.58
C ALA A 19 30.32 8.63 15.06
N ILE A 20 29.83 9.45 15.99
CA ILE A 20 30.03 9.24 17.44
C ILE A 20 29.36 7.94 17.89
N LEU A 21 28.12 7.70 17.47
CA LEU A 21 27.42 6.47 17.81
C LEU A 21 28.10 5.25 17.16
N ALA A 22 28.57 5.35 15.92
CA ALA A 22 29.34 4.29 15.27
C ALA A 22 30.66 4.00 16.01
N LEU A 23 31.36 5.01 16.54
CA LEU A 23 32.55 4.79 17.36
C LEU A 23 32.24 4.05 18.67
N LEU A 24 31.19 4.46 19.37
CA LEU A 24 30.75 3.82 20.60
C LEU A 24 30.31 2.37 20.35
N GLY A 25 29.52 2.13 19.30
CA GLY A 25 29.07 0.79 18.92
C GLY A 25 30.20 -0.12 18.43
N GLY A 26 31.11 0.41 17.60
CA GLY A 26 32.28 -0.32 17.13
C GLY A 26 33.29 -0.61 18.25
N GLY A 27 33.48 0.34 19.17
CA GLY A 27 34.33 0.17 20.35
C GLY A 27 33.79 -0.88 21.32
N ALA A 28 32.48 -0.84 21.64
CA ALA A 28 31.84 -1.87 22.46
C ALA A 28 31.93 -3.26 21.81
N GLY A 29 31.73 -3.36 20.49
CA GLY A 29 31.91 -4.60 19.75
C GLY A 29 33.34 -5.14 19.82
N ALA A 30 34.34 -4.28 19.67
CA ALA A 30 35.75 -4.67 19.77
C ALA A 30 36.11 -5.17 21.18
N ILE A 31 35.64 -4.50 22.23
CA ILE A 31 35.82 -4.94 23.63
C ILE A 31 35.16 -6.31 23.84
N GLY A 32 33.96 -6.53 23.29
CA GLY A 32 33.26 -7.82 23.37
C GLY A 32 34.05 -8.97 22.71
N VAL A 33 34.64 -8.73 21.54
CA VAL A 33 35.48 -9.72 20.85
C VAL A 33 36.74 -10.03 21.66
N LEU A 34 37.40 -9.01 22.22
CA LEU A 34 38.58 -9.22 23.06
C LEU A 34 38.26 -10.00 24.33
N ALA A 35 37.16 -9.67 25.02
CA ALA A 35 36.70 -10.39 26.19
C ALA A 35 36.38 -11.87 25.87
N PHE A 36 35.78 -12.14 24.71
CA PHE A 36 35.53 -13.50 24.25
C PHE A 36 36.83 -14.27 23.98
N LEU A 37 37.83 -13.64 23.35
CA LEU A 37 39.13 -14.27 23.11
C LEU A 37 39.87 -14.58 24.42
N SER A 38 39.82 -13.67 25.40
CA SER A 38 40.36 -13.93 26.74
C SER A 38 39.65 -15.08 27.45
N PHE A 39 38.32 -15.19 27.30
CA PHE A 39 37.55 -16.31 27.83
C PHE A 39 37.93 -17.65 27.17
N VAL A 40 38.16 -17.67 25.86
CA VAL A 40 38.65 -18.87 25.15
C VAL A 40 40.04 -19.28 25.62
N GLU A 41 40.92 -18.32 25.91
CA GLU A 41 42.24 -18.57 26.46
C GLU A 41 42.16 -19.15 27.88
N GLU A 42 41.29 -18.61 28.73
CA GLU A 42 41.05 -19.10 30.11
C GLU A 42 40.49 -20.53 30.13
N LEU A 43 39.73 -20.92 29.11
CA LEU A 43 39.21 -22.28 28.92
C LEU A 43 40.24 -23.27 28.36
N GLY A 44 41.51 -22.89 28.18
CA GLY A 44 42.57 -23.78 27.70
C GLY A 44 42.70 -23.86 26.17
N GLY A 45 42.18 -22.85 25.45
CA GLY A 45 42.31 -22.70 24.00
C GLY A 45 41.07 -23.10 23.21
N VAL A 46 41.14 -22.87 21.88
CA VAL A 46 39.99 -22.98 20.97
C VAL A 46 39.37 -24.38 20.98
N ASP A 47 40.19 -25.44 21.03
CA ASP A 47 39.70 -26.83 20.99
C ASP A 47 38.93 -27.20 22.27
N GLN A 48 39.39 -26.74 23.44
CA GLN A 48 38.70 -26.97 24.71
C GLN A 48 37.42 -26.13 24.79
N ALA A 49 37.47 -24.86 24.40
CA ALA A 49 36.29 -23.99 24.35
C ALA A 49 35.21 -24.52 23.38
N ALA A 50 35.60 -25.02 22.21
CA ALA A 50 34.70 -25.69 21.27
C ALA A 50 34.08 -26.96 21.88
N GLY A 51 34.88 -27.76 22.59
CA GLY A 51 34.41 -28.93 23.35
C GLY A 51 33.34 -28.58 24.39
N TYR A 52 33.54 -27.50 25.16
CA TYR A 52 32.53 -27.00 26.09
C TYR A 52 31.26 -26.55 25.35
N LEU A 53 31.38 -25.78 24.26
CA LEU A 53 30.23 -25.31 23.49
C LEU A 53 29.38 -26.45 22.92
N ARG A 54 30.01 -27.54 22.42
CA ARG A 54 29.30 -28.76 21.97
C ARG A 54 28.55 -29.45 23.10
N GLY A 55 29.01 -29.34 24.35
CA GLY A 55 28.31 -29.86 25.53
C GLY A 55 27.13 -28.99 25.97
N PHE A 56 27.11 -27.71 25.59
CA PHE A 56 26.10 -26.74 26.04
C PHE A 56 24.89 -26.60 25.12
N GLY A 57 24.89 -27.18 23.91
CA GLY A 57 23.78 -26.98 22.98
C GLY A 57 23.79 -27.97 21.82
N PRO A 58 22.82 -27.87 20.89
CA PRO A 58 22.77 -28.71 19.70
C PRO A 58 24.03 -28.57 18.82
N ASP A 59 24.27 -29.53 17.93
CA ASP A 59 25.49 -29.58 17.09
C ASP A 59 25.77 -28.30 16.27
N TRP A 60 24.73 -27.52 15.97
CA TRP A 60 24.84 -26.25 15.24
C TRP A 60 25.22 -25.04 16.14
N TRP A 61 25.17 -25.19 17.47
CA TRP A 61 25.38 -24.10 18.43
C TRP A 61 26.79 -23.50 18.36
N GLU A 62 27.81 -24.36 18.27
CA GLU A 62 29.21 -23.96 18.10
C GLU A 62 29.37 -23.04 16.88
N ALA A 63 28.79 -23.44 15.75
CA ALA A 63 28.87 -22.68 14.50
C ALA A 63 28.19 -21.30 14.62
N VAL A 64 27.08 -21.20 15.36
CA VAL A 64 26.38 -19.93 15.59
C VAL A 64 27.17 -19.00 16.51
N VAL A 65 27.77 -19.53 17.59
CA VAL A 65 28.60 -18.73 18.50
C VAL A 65 29.85 -18.21 17.76
N VAL A 66 30.55 -19.09 17.05
CA VAL A 66 31.75 -18.72 16.27
C VAL A 66 31.40 -17.74 15.15
N GLY A 67 30.36 -18.01 14.37
CA GLY A 67 29.87 -17.11 13.32
C GLY A 67 29.42 -15.75 13.85
N GLY A 68 28.80 -15.72 15.02
CA GLY A 68 28.42 -14.50 15.73
C GLY A 68 29.63 -13.64 16.12
N GLN A 69 30.71 -14.25 16.62
CA GLN A 69 31.93 -13.52 16.99
C GLN A 69 32.69 -12.99 15.78
N ILE A 70 32.74 -13.75 14.69
CA ILE A 70 33.31 -13.28 13.41
C ILE A 70 32.51 -12.07 12.91
N SER A 71 31.17 -12.15 12.95
CA SER A 71 30.30 -11.04 12.56
C SER A 71 30.49 -9.80 13.44
N ASN A 72 30.67 -9.97 14.75
CA ASN A 72 30.97 -8.88 15.68
C ASN A 72 32.30 -8.19 15.36
N ALA A 73 33.35 -8.97 15.03
CA ALA A 73 34.64 -8.43 14.63
C ALA A 73 34.53 -7.62 13.32
N VAL A 74 33.86 -8.16 12.31
CA VAL A 74 33.62 -7.47 11.03
C VAL A 74 32.82 -6.19 11.24
N SER A 75 31.77 -6.25 12.05
CA SER A 75 30.93 -5.10 12.40
C SER A 75 31.73 -4.01 13.11
N ALA A 76 32.56 -4.37 14.08
CA ALA A 76 33.42 -3.43 14.81
C ALA A 76 34.37 -2.71 13.85
N ILE A 77 35.02 -3.43 12.93
CA ILE A 77 35.92 -2.87 11.93
C ILE A 77 35.16 -1.91 11.00
N LEU A 78 33.99 -2.31 10.49
CA LEU A 78 33.17 -1.48 9.60
C LEU A 78 32.70 -0.19 10.27
N LEU A 79 32.27 -0.27 11.53
CA LEU A 79 31.80 0.89 12.28
C LEU A 79 32.93 1.86 12.64
N LEU A 80 34.08 1.34 13.11
CA LEU A 80 35.24 2.17 13.44
C LEU A 80 35.85 2.82 12.18
N ALA A 81 36.11 2.04 11.13
CA ALA A 81 36.63 2.56 9.87
C ALA A 81 35.64 3.50 9.19
N GLY A 82 34.34 3.18 9.28
CA GLY A 82 33.25 4.00 8.76
C GLY A 82 33.17 5.35 9.45
N ALA A 83 33.27 5.40 10.79
CA ALA A 83 33.26 6.64 11.56
C ALA A 83 34.46 7.54 11.22
N ILE A 84 35.67 6.96 11.15
CA ILE A 84 36.89 7.69 10.77
C ILE A 84 36.74 8.30 9.36
N GLN A 85 36.22 7.54 8.41
CA GLN A 85 36.01 8.03 7.05
C GLN A 85 34.88 9.05 6.94
N LEU A 86 33.85 8.93 7.78
CA LEU A 86 32.75 9.89 7.86
C LEU A 86 33.25 11.24 8.40
N PHE A 87 34.08 11.27 9.44
CA PHE A 87 34.72 12.51 9.91
C PHE A 87 35.58 13.18 8.81
N ARG A 88 36.15 12.39 7.91
CA ARG A 88 36.90 12.87 6.72
C ARG A 88 36.00 13.28 5.55
N ARG A 89 34.67 13.37 5.74
CA ARG A 89 33.65 13.72 4.73
C ARG A 89 33.65 12.81 3.50
N ARG A 90 34.01 11.53 3.65
CA ARG A 90 33.98 10.56 2.55
C ARG A 90 32.67 9.77 2.56
N LEU A 91 32.08 9.61 1.37
CA LEU A 91 30.87 8.79 1.18
C LEU A 91 31.05 7.32 1.56
N SER A 92 32.27 6.80 1.42
CA SER A 92 32.64 5.44 1.82
C SER A 92 32.43 5.19 3.32
N GLY A 93 32.64 6.21 4.16
CA GLY A 93 32.40 6.11 5.61
C GLY A 93 30.93 5.88 5.94
N ARG A 94 30.04 6.57 5.24
CA ARG A 94 28.59 6.38 5.36
C ARG A 94 28.16 4.96 5.00
N THR A 95 28.64 4.44 3.87
CA THR A 95 28.26 3.09 3.43
C THR A 95 28.80 2.01 4.37
N MET A 96 30.02 2.18 4.90
CA MET A 96 30.59 1.26 5.90
C MET A 96 29.77 1.23 7.19
N ILE A 97 29.33 2.38 7.69
CA ILE A 97 28.47 2.45 8.89
C ILE A 97 27.14 1.75 8.63
N ILE A 98 26.52 1.96 7.46
CA ILE A 98 25.24 1.31 7.11
C ILE A 98 25.39 -0.21 7.11
N TRP A 99 26.41 -0.74 6.43
CA TRP A 99 26.65 -2.18 6.39
C TRP A 99 27.02 -2.76 7.77
N GLY A 100 27.82 -2.04 8.56
CA GLY A 100 28.14 -2.42 9.93
C GLY A 100 26.89 -2.48 10.83
N CYS A 101 26.02 -1.48 10.79
CA CYS A 101 24.78 -1.48 11.57
C CYS A 101 23.81 -2.59 11.12
N LEU A 102 23.68 -2.84 9.82
CA LEU A 102 22.85 -3.94 9.32
C LEU A 102 23.36 -5.30 9.80
N LEU A 103 24.68 -5.49 9.80
CA LEU A 103 25.31 -6.72 10.27
C LEU A 103 25.11 -6.92 11.79
N VAL A 104 25.30 -5.88 12.61
CA VAL A 104 25.02 -5.93 14.06
C VAL A 104 23.56 -6.28 14.33
N ILE A 105 22.62 -5.70 13.59
CA ILE A 105 21.19 -5.99 13.76
C ILE A 105 20.90 -7.44 13.40
N ALA A 106 21.41 -7.92 12.26
CA ALA A 106 21.22 -9.30 11.81
C ALA A 106 21.78 -10.31 12.82
N THR A 107 23.00 -10.06 13.33
CA THR A 107 23.65 -10.94 14.32
C THR A 107 22.98 -10.89 15.69
N GLY A 108 22.51 -9.71 16.13
CA GLY A 108 21.75 -9.58 17.38
C GLY A 108 20.43 -10.36 17.34
N ILE A 109 19.73 -10.33 16.20
CA ILE A 109 18.51 -11.12 15.99
C ILE A 109 18.83 -12.62 15.95
N ALA A 110 19.86 -13.02 15.20
CA ALA A 110 20.28 -14.42 15.12
C ALA A 110 20.70 -14.97 16.50
N GLY A 111 21.44 -14.19 17.30
CA GLY A 111 21.84 -14.57 18.66
C GLY A 111 20.68 -14.68 19.63
N LEU A 112 19.69 -13.77 19.53
CA LEU A 112 18.44 -13.86 20.28
C LEU A 112 17.71 -15.18 19.97
N ILE A 113 17.55 -15.51 18.70
CA ILE A 113 16.88 -16.73 18.26
C ILE A 113 17.64 -17.98 18.75
N ALA A 114 18.96 -18.00 18.55
CA ALA A 114 19.80 -19.12 18.93
C ALA A 114 19.79 -19.36 20.44
N SER A 115 19.84 -18.30 21.25
CA SER A 115 19.80 -18.42 22.71
C SER A 115 18.47 -19.02 23.21
N GLN A 116 17.34 -18.65 22.60
CA GLN A 116 16.03 -19.21 22.95
C GLN A 116 15.91 -20.69 22.52
N ALA A 117 16.45 -21.04 21.36
CA ALA A 117 16.47 -22.42 20.90
C ALA A 117 17.30 -23.34 21.81
N VAL A 118 18.43 -22.85 22.35
CA VAL A 118 19.20 -23.57 23.38
C VAL A 118 18.40 -23.68 24.67
N VAL A 119 17.81 -22.60 25.19
CA VAL A 119 16.99 -22.69 26.42
C VAL A 119 15.88 -23.73 26.27
N ASN A 120 15.25 -23.81 25.10
CA ASN A 120 14.24 -24.80 24.79
C ASN A 120 14.81 -26.24 24.71
N SER A 121 16.00 -26.44 24.14
CA SER A 121 16.63 -27.77 24.10
C SER A 121 17.01 -28.28 25.50
N TRP A 122 17.45 -27.38 26.38
CA TRP A 122 17.73 -27.72 27.79
C TRP A 122 16.46 -28.12 28.55
N ARG A 123 15.38 -27.36 28.36
CA ARG A 123 14.07 -27.67 28.96
C ARG A 123 13.55 -29.04 28.54
N ASN A 124 13.85 -29.46 27.31
CA ASN A 124 13.36 -30.73 26.76
C ASN A 124 14.31 -31.92 27.09
N GLY A 125 15.63 -31.67 27.20
CA GLY A 125 16.63 -32.70 27.47
C GLY A 125 16.75 -33.11 28.95
N ILE A 126 16.45 -32.20 29.88
CA ILE A 126 16.41 -32.49 31.32
C ILE A 126 14.93 -32.64 31.68
N GLY A 127 14.45 -33.89 31.76
CA GLY A 127 13.03 -34.21 31.90
C GLY A 127 12.28 -33.31 32.89
N GLY A 128 11.06 -32.89 32.51
CA GLY A 128 10.24 -31.87 33.19
C GLY A 128 9.94 -32.12 34.68
N GLU A 129 10.25 -33.30 35.22
CA GLU A 129 10.12 -33.61 36.66
C GLU A 129 11.26 -33.03 37.52
N TYR A 130 12.45 -32.75 36.98
CA TYR A 130 13.56 -32.18 37.78
C TYR A 130 13.53 -30.65 37.89
N PHE A 131 12.65 -29.97 37.13
CA PHE A 131 12.54 -28.52 37.05
C PHE A 131 11.27 -27.95 37.70
N SER A 132 10.73 -28.58 38.74
CA SER A 132 9.64 -28.00 39.52
C SER A 132 10.18 -27.03 40.59
N GLY A 133 9.90 -25.73 40.43
CA GLY A 133 10.17 -24.70 41.45
C GLY A 133 11.09 -23.56 41.00
N GLU A 134 11.84 -23.02 41.98
CA GLU A 134 12.62 -21.76 41.98
C GLU A 134 13.60 -21.62 40.79
N TYR A 135 14.12 -22.72 40.27
CA TYR A 135 15.03 -22.74 39.11
C TYR A 135 14.33 -22.42 37.77
N SER A 136 13.06 -22.76 37.60
CA SER A 136 12.31 -22.44 36.37
C SER A 136 12.02 -20.94 36.26
N GLU A 137 11.75 -20.28 37.39
CA GLU A 137 11.60 -18.83 37.50
C GLU A 137 12.94 -18.09 37.38
N LEU A 138 14.06 -18.67 37.88
CA LEU A 138 15.40 -18.12 37.70
C LEU A 138 15.85 -18.16 36.22
N ILE A 139 15.58 -19.26 35.51
CA ILE A 139 15.87 -19.42 34.07
C ILE A 139 14.93 -18.56 33.22
N ARG A 140 13.64 -18.44 33.58
CA ARG A 140 12.72 -17.46 32.98
C ARG A 140 13.19 -16.03 33.20
N GLY A 141 13.65 -15.69 34.40
CA GLY A 141 14.21 -14.38 34.73
C GLY A 141 15.51 -14.07 33.97
N ALA A 142 16.40 -15.06 33.81
CA ALA A 142 17.63 -14.95 33.04
C ALA A 142 17.38 -14.84 31.52
N SER A 143 16.39 -15.53 30.98
CA SER A 143 15.97 -15.44 29.57
C SER A 143 15.23 -14.13 29.26
N LEU A 144 14.40 -13.62 30.18
CA LEU A 144 13.73 -12.32 30.07
C LEU A 144 14.71 -11.15 30.19
N SER A 145 15.72 -11.24 31.06
CA SER A 145 16.74 -10.20 31.21
C SER A 145 17.72 -10.18 30.04
N SER A 146 18.19 -11.33 29.56
CA SER A 146 19.06 -11.42 28.39
C SER A 146 18.37 -10.96 27.09
N ALA A 147 17.09 -11.30 26.89
CA ALA A 147 16.30 -10.83 25.75
C ALA A 147 15.98 -9.33 25.82
N GLY A 148 15.62 -8.81 27.01
CA GLY A 148 15.33 -7.40 27.24
C GLY A 148 16.55 -6.48 27.05
N ILE A 149 17.72 -6.91 27.53
CA ILE A 149 18.99 -6.19 27.34
C ILE A 149 19.40 -6.21 25.85
N SER A 150 19.25 -7.35 25.18
CA SER A 150 19.60 -7.49 23.75
C SER A 150 18.70 -6.66 22.82
N LEU A 151 17.39 -6.60 23.08
CA LEU A 151 16.46 -5.75 22.32
C LEU A 151 16.67 -4.25 22.61
N GLY A 152 16.95 -3.89 23.87
CA GLY A 152 17.29 -2.51 24.24
C GLY A 152 18.58 -2.03 23.58
N LEU A 153 19.56 -2.91 23.41
CA LEU A 153 20.83 -2.62 22.75
C LEU A 153 20.71 -2.49 21.22
N LEU A 154 19.67 -3.06 20.59
CA LEU A 154 19.41 -2.90 19.14
C LEU A 154 18.88 -1.52 18.75
N ILE A 155 18.36 -0.73 19.70
CA ILE A 155 17.95 0.66 19.47
C ILE A 155 19.14 1.49 18.99
N PHE A 156 20.31 1.23 19.56
CA PHE A 156 21.53 1.97 19.28
C PHE A 156 22.04 1.84 17.83
N PRO A 157 22.25 0.64 17.25
CA PRO A 157 22.62 0.50 15.84
C PRO A 157 21.50 0.96 14.90
N LEU A 158 20.22 0.88 15.30
CA LEU A 158 19.09 1.33 14.49
C LEU A 158 19.04 2.85 14.36
N VAL A 159 19.25 3.59 15.46
CA VAL A 159 19.39 5.05 15.43
C VAL A 159 20.63 5.47 14.62
N THR A 160 21.75 4.76 14.78
CA THR A 160 22.99 5.02 14.04
C THR A 160 22.80 4.82 12.53
N LEU A 161 22.11 3.75 12.14
CA LEU A 161 21.74 3.44 10.75
C LEU A 161 20.87 4.53 10.14
N ILE A 162 19.84 4.98 10.84
CA ILE A 162 18.93 6.04 10.38
C ILE A 162 19.69 7.35 10.16
N LEU A 163 20.54 7.74 11.12
CA LEU A 163 21.33 8.97 11.02
C LEU A 163 22.38 8.90 9.89
N ALA A 164 23.00 7.74 9.68
CA ALA A 164 23.94 7.53 8.58
C ALA A 164 23.24 7.53 7.21
N ALA A 165 22.04 6.95 7.12
CA ALA A 165 21.26 6.88 5.90
C ALA A 165 20.64 8.24 5.51
N ALA A 166 20.46 9.15 6.47
CA ALA A 166 19.75 10.41 6.32
C ALA A 166 20.29 11.29 5.17
N PRO A 167 19.40 11.96 4.39
CA PRO A 167 19.78 12.92 3.36
C PRO A 167 20.77 14.03 3.79
N PRO A 168 20.65 14.65 4.99
CA PRO A 168 21.62 15.66 5.44
C PRO A 168 23.05 15.11 5.56
N THR A 169 23.22 13.87 6.01
CA THR A 169 24.54 13.20 6.12
C THR A 169 25.18 13.02 4.75
N ARG A 170 24.40 12.67 3.73
CA ARG A 170 24.85 12.59 2.33
C ARG A 170 25.28 13.96 1.80
N ARG A 171 24.44 14.98 1.97
CA ARG A 171 24.73 16.36 1.51
C ARG A 171 25.99 16.93 2.16
N TRP A 172 26.26 16.58 3.41
CA TRP A 172 27.47 16.99 4.12
C TRP A 172 28.75 16.33 3.57
N CYS A 173 28.67 15.06 3.14
CA CYS A 173 29.80 14.36 2.50
C CYS A 173 30.05 14.85 1.06
N ASP A 174 28.96 15.13 0.32
CA ASP A 174 29.00 15.59 -1.07
C ASP A 174 29.44 17.06 -1.22
N PHE A 175 29.41 17.84 -0.12
CA PHE A 175 29.78 19.24 -0.18
C PHE A 175 31.26 19.42 -0.55
N ARG A 176 31.49 20.14 -1.65
CA ARG A 176 32.79 20.66 -2.09
C ARG A 176 32.65 22.16 -2.29
N VAL A 177 33.63 22.93 -1.79
CA VAL A 177 33.66 24.38 -2.02
C VAL A 177 34.01 24.59 -3.50
N VAL A 178 33.04 25.02 -4.30
CA VAL A 178 33.28 25.44 -5.67
C VAL A 178 33.74 26.90 -5.62
N ALA A 179 35.01 27.15 -5.95
CA ALA A 179 35.46 28.50 -6.25
C ALA A 179 34.83 28.91 -7.58
N LEU A 180 33.94 29.90 -7.55
CA LEU A 180 33.36 30.47 -8.76
C LEU A 180 34.46 31.15 -9.61
N PRO A 181 34.43 31.02 -10.95
CA PRO A 181 35.34 31.76 -11.82
C PRO A 181 35.25 33.27 -11.56
N PRO A 182 36.35 34.03 -11.67
CA PRO A 182 36.30 35.48 -11.55
C PRO A 182 35.31 36.06 -12.57
N GLY A 183 34.24 36.70 -12.11
CA GLY A 183 33.27 37.37 -12.97
C GLY A 183 31.86 36.75 -13.04
N THR A 184 31.58 35.61 -12.39
CA THR A 184 30.19 35.14 -12.28
C THR A 184 29.41 36.02 -11.29
N PRO A 185 28.27 36.63 -11.69
CA PRO A 185 27.44 37.42 -10.79
C PRO A 185 26.89 36.54 -9.67
N ALA A 186 26.98 37.01 -8.42
CA ALA A 186 26.43 36.30 -7.27
C ALA A 186 24.91 36.11 -7.43
N PRO A 187 24.33 34.95 -7.10
CA PRO A 187 22.89 34.79 -7.09
C PRO A 187 22.27 35.76 -6.08
N PHE A 188 21.33 36.57 -6.55
CA PHE A 188 20.61 37.57 -5.76
C PHE A 188 19.84 36.90 -4.61
N TYR A 189 20.40 36.96 -3.41
CA TYR A 189 19.61 36.83 -2.18
C TYR A 189 19.33 38.24 -1.67
N PHE A 190 18.07 38.51 -1.32
CA PHE A 190 17.60 39.77 -0.77
C PHE A 190 18.45 40.18 0.43
N GLN A 191 19.30 41.19 0.23
CA GLN A 191 19.98 41.89 1.32
C GLN A 191 18.98 42.91 1.86
N ALA A 192 18.64 42.84 3.15
CA ALA A 192 17.85 43.89 3.79
C ALA A 192 18.61 45.22 3.64
N PRO A 193 17.94 46.37 3.38
CA PRO A 193 18.63 47.61 3.10
C PRO A 193 19.37 48.09 4.36
N SER A 194 20.69 48.02 4.35
CA SER A 194 21.56 48.72 5.29
C SER A 194 21.85 50.11 4.72
N GLY A 195 20.86 50.99 4.75
CA GLY A 195 21.02 52.41 4.48
C GLY A 195 20.60 53.21 5.72
N PRO A 196 21.26 54.34 6.04
CA PRO A 196 20.78 55.24 7.07
C PRO A 196 19.39 55.74 6.67
N VAL A 197 18.43 55.56 7.57
CA VAL A 197 17.06 56.05 7.42
C VAL A 197 17.12 57.58 7.31
N PRO A 198 16.52 58.22 6.29
CA PRO A 198 16.42 59.67 6.25
C PRO A 198 15.60 60.15 7.45
N ILE A 199 16.20 60.98 8.30
CA ILE A 199 15.49 61.70 9.35
C ILE A 199 14.58 62.71 8.65
N VAL A 200 13.27 62.46 8.68
CA VAL A 200 12.26 63.44 8.31
C VAL A 200 12.27 64.54 9.38
N PRO A 201 12.46 65.82 9.06
CA PRO A 201 12.42 66.88 10.06
C PRO A 201 11.01 66.97 10.63
N THR A 202 10.89 66.82 11.95
CA THR A 202 9.66 67.05 12.70
C THR A 202 9.24 68.51 12.55
N GLN A 203 8.23 68.79 11.73
CA GLN A 203 7.52 70.07 11.77
C GLN A 203 6.81 70.17 13.12
N GLN A 204 7.13 71.22 13.88
CA GLN A 204 6.35 71.64 15.05
C GLN A 204 4.90 71.94 14.60
N PRO A 205 3.87 71.36 15.25
CA PRO A 205 2.50 71.72 14.94
C PRO A 205 2.21 73.12 15.48
N ASN A 206 1.67 74.00 14.63
CA ASN A 206 1.02 75.24 15.07
C ASN A 206 -0.10 74.92 16.07
N PRO A 207 -0.29 75.74 17.12
CA PRO A 207 -1.39 75.56 18.05
C PRO A 207 -2.71 75.91 17.35
N VAL A 208 -3.45 74.88 16.92
CA VAL A 208 -4.84 75.01 16.48
C VAL A 208 -5.73 75.00 17.72
N ALA A 209 -6.63 75.98 17.78
CA ALA A 209 -7.60 76.16 18.86
C ALA A 209 -8.36 74.86 19.19
N SER A 210 -8.51 74.60 20.48
CA SER A 210 -9.18 73.44 21.07
C SER A 210 -10.67 73.41 20.70
N GLN A 211 -11.02 72.66 19.65
CA GLN A 211 -12.38 72.13 19.51
C GLN A 211 -12.55 70.91 20.41
N PRO A 212 -13.71 70.76 21.10
CA PRO A 212 -13.98 69.60 21.93
C PRO A 212 -13.94 68.32 21.07
N TYR A 213 -12.99 67.44 21.39
CA TYR A 213 -12.81 66.14 20.77
C TYR A 213 -14.06 65.29 20.99
N ARG A 214 -14.90 65.17 19.95
CA ARG A 214 -15.85 64.05 19.84
C ARG A 214 -15.04 62.86 19.34
N PRO A 215 -14.91 61.75 20.10
CA PRO A 215 -14.29 60.55 19.56
C PRO A 215 -15.04 60.16 18.28
N PRO A 216 -14.33 59.86 17.17
CA PRO A 216 -14.99 59.36 15.99
C PRO A 216 -15.77 58.11 16.39
N VAL A 217 -17.07 58.09 16.12
CA VAL A 217 -17.87 56.87 16.18
C VAL A 217 -17.22 55.94 15.16
N VAL A 218 -16.37 55.02 15.64
CA VAL A 218 -15.82 53.96 14.80
C VAL A 218 -17.04 53.19 14.32
N PRO A 219 -17.37 53.21 13.01
CA PRO A 219 -18.46 52.39 12.52
C PRO A 219 -18.13 50.96 12.96
N SER A 220 -19.05 50.33 13.69
CA SER A 220 -18.92 48.92 14.07
C SER A 220 -18.56 48.16 12.81
N GLN A 221 -17.33 47.63 12.74
CA GLN A 221 -16.89 46.92 11.55
C GLN A 221 -17.96 45.85 11.24
N PRO A 222 -18.49 45.80 10.01
CA PRO A 222 -19.47 44.79 9.67
C PRO A 222 -18.85 43.43 9.98
N ARG A 223 -19.51 42.63 10.82
CA ARG A 223 -19.07 41.28 11.16
C ARG A 223 -18.93 40.52 9.86
N MET A 224 -17.70 40.26 9.42
CA MET A 224 -17.47 39.50 8.20
C MET A 224 -18.12 38.12 8.37
N PRO A 225 -18.92 37.64 7.40
CA PRO A 225 -19.49 36.30 7.46
C PRO A 225 -18.37 35.26 7.57
N VAL A 226 -18.58 34.23 8.38
CA VAL A 226 -17.61 33.13 8.57
C VAL A 226 -17.21 32.48 7.24
N ALA A 227 -18.13 32.41 6.28
CA ALA A 227 -17.86 31.92 4.93
C ALA A 227 -16.79 32.73 4.18
N VAL A 228 -16.70 34.04 4.42
CA VAL A 228 -15.69 34.92 3.82
C VAL A 228 -14.34 34.73 4.51
N LEU A 229 -14.32 34.54 5.83
CA LEU A 229 -13.10 34.26 6.62
C LEU A 229 -12.44 32.92 6.29
N LEU A 230 -13.24 31.93 5.89
CA LEU A 230 -12.78 30.58 5.52
C LEU A 230 -12.70 30.39 3.99
N GLY A 231 -13.05 31.40 3.20
CA GLY A 231 -13.17 31.30 1.74
C GLY A 231 -11.84 31.07 1.02
N ASP A 232 -10.72 31.40 1.66
CA ASP A 232 -9.37 31.23 1.10
C ASP A 232 -8.75 29.85 1.39
N ILE A 233 -9.46 28.98 2.10
CA ILE A 233 -9.04 27.60 2.33
C ILE A 233 -9.35 26.76 1.08
N SER A 234 -8.31 26.13 0.53
CA SER A 234 -8.44 25.30 -0.67
C SER A 234 -9.43 24.15 -0.45
N THR A 235 -10.16 23.77 -1.50
CA THR A 235 -11.07 22.62 -1.47
C THR A 235 -10.32 21.33 -1.12
N ALA A 236 -9.09 21.18 -1.60
CA ALA A 236 -8.23 20.04 -1.28
C ALA A 236 -7.91 19.94 0.22
N ASP A 237 -7.59 21.06 0.88
CA ASP A 237 -7.33 21.07 2.32
C ASP A 237 -8.59 20.74 3.13
N ARG A 238 -9.76 21.23 2.71
CA ARG A 238 -11.04 20.90 3.35
C ARG A 238 -11.39 19.42 3.24
N VAL A 239 -11.23 18.83 2.05
CA VAL A 239 -11.47 17.39 1.83
C VAL A 239 -10.50 16.57 2.69
N ARG A 240 -9.22 16.94 2.68
CA ARG A 240 -8.18 16.29 3.47
C ARG A 240 -8.46 16.33 4.98
N ASP A 241 -8.80 17.50 5.53
CA ASP A 241 -9.12 17.63 6.95
C ASP A 241 -10.43 16.90 7.30
N GLY A 242 -11.42 16.90 6.40
CA GLY A 242 -12.65 16.11 6.54
C GLY A 242 -12.36 14.60 6.59
N VAL A 243 -11.52 14.09 5.69
CA VAL A 243 -11.08 12.69 5.71
C VAL A 243 -10.32 12.38 7.00
N ALA A 244 -9.44 13.29 7.46
CA ALA A 244 -8.72 13.10 8.72
C ALA A 244 -9.68 12.95 9.92
N VAL A 245 -10.71 13.80 10.00
CA VAL A 245 -11.75 13.70 11.03
C VAL A 245 -12.49 12.37 10.94
N VAL A 246 -12.94 11.98 9.75
CA VAL A 246 -13.66 10.71 9.54
C VAL A 246 -12.81 9.51 9.99
N LEU A 247 -11.52 9.49 9.62
CA LEU A 247 -10.62 8.40 9.99
C LEU A 247 -10.32 8.35 11.51
N LEU A 248 -10.09 9.50 12.13
CA LEU A 248 -9.90 9.59 13.58
C LEU A 248 -11.15 9.18 14.36
N SER A 249 -12.34 9.57 13.89
CA SER A 249 -13.61 9.16 14.48
C SER A 249 -13.91 7.68 14.26
N ALA A 250 -13.59 7.14 13.08
CA ALA A 250 -13.77 5.72 12.77
C ALA A 250 -12.93 4.82 13.71
N ALA A 251 -11.79 5.29 14.20
CA ALA A 251 -10.96 4.57 15.16
C ALA A 251 -11.67 4.28 16.50
N TRP A 252 -12.79 4.94 16.81
CA TRP A 252 -13.63 4.58 17.98
C TRP A 252 -14.54 3.38 17.76
N LEU A 253 -14.92 3.13 16.51
CA LEU A 253 -15.88 2.08 16.15
C LEU A 253 -15.20 0.75 15.81
N LEU A 254 -13.87 0.73 15.80
CA LEU A 254 -13.06 -0.36 15.29
C LEU A 254 -12.18 -0.96 16.41
N PRO A 255 -11.82 -2.24 16.31
CA PRO A 255 -10.87 -2.86 17.23
C PRO A 255 -9.48 -2.27 17.04
N TRP A 256 -8.82 -1.93 18.16
CA TRP A 256 -7.43 -1.45 18.16
C TRP A 256 -6.45 -2.60 18.06
N ASN A 257 -6.77 -3.74 18.67
CA ASN A 257 -6.06 -5.00 18.56
C ASN A 257 -6.99 -6.15 19.02
N ARG A 258 -6.46 -7.38 19.16
CA ARG A 258 -7.27 -8.54 19.61
C ARG A 258 -7.82 -8.41 21.03
N ARG A 259 -7.27 -7.51 21.84
CA ARG A 259 -7.49 -7.43 23.29
C ARG A 259 -8.16 -6.13 23.73
N VAL A 260 -8.21 -5.13 22.86
CA VAL A 260 -8.64 -3.76 23.17
C VAL A 260 -9.56 -3.28 22.06
N ASP A 261 -10.80 -3.02 22.44
CA ASP A 261 -11.81 -2.37 21.62
C ASP A 261 -12.71 -1.46 22.48
N LEU A 262 -13.21 -0.40 21.87
CA LEU A 262 -14.12 0.53 22.54
C LEU A 262 -15.57 0.02 22.52
N PRO A 263 -16.11 -0.51 21.39
CA PRO A 263 -17.51 -0.96 21.33
C PRO A 263 -17.82 -2.16 22.23
N GLY A 264 -16.96 -3.18 22.24
CA GLY A 264 -17.10 -4.36 23.11
C GLY A 264 -16.61 -4.12 24.53
N GLY A 265 -15.94 -2.99 24.79
CA GLY A 265 -15.42 -2.63 26.10
C GLY A 265 -14.29 -3.55 26.59
N ASN A 266 -13.57 -4.22 25.68
CA ASN A 266 -12.47 -5.09 26.04
C ASN A 266 -11.19 -4.29 26.29
N GLY A 267 -10.35 -4.80 27.19
CA GLY A 267 -9.07 -4.19 27.56
C GLY A 267 -9.13 -3.29 28.79
N GLN A 268 -7.93 -2.96 29.30
CA GLN A 268 -7.78 -2.15 30.51
C GLN A 268 -8.48 -0.79 30.38
N ALA A 269 -9.20 -0.39 31.44
CA ALA A 269 -9.98 0.86 31.45
C ALA A 269 -9.10 2.10 31.23
N SER A 270 -7.87 2.10 31.77
CA SER A 270 -6.88 3.17 31.59
C SER A 270 -6.48 3.34 30.11
N VAL A 271 -6.25 2.23 29.40
CA VAL A 271 -5.91 2.24 27.97
C VAL A 271 -7.08 2.76 27.14
N ARG A 272 -8.31 2.31 27.41
CA ARG A 272 -9.51 2.81 26.74
C ARG A 272 -9.72 4.31 26.99
N ALA A 273 -9.54 4.79 28.22
CA ALA A 273 -9.61 6.21 28.54
C ALA A 273 -8.55 7.03 27.80
N MET A 274 -7.31 6.51 27.71
CA MET A 274 -6.22 7.14 26.97
C MET A 274 -6.52 7.22 25.46
N ILE A 275 -7.11 6.18 24.87
CA ILE A 275 -7.58 6.21 23.47
C ILE A 275 -8.59 7.34 23.27
N VAL A 276 -9.63 7.42 24.10
CA VAL A 276 -10.67 8.46 23.96
C VAL A 276 -10.07 9.86 24.09
N PHE A 277 -9.28 10.11 25.14
CA PHE A 277 -8.69 11.42 25.39
C PHE A 277 -7.74 11.87 24.28
N THR A 278 -6.84 10.98 23.84
CA THR A 278 -5.88 11.31 22.78
C THR A 278 -6.56 11.47 21.42
N THR A 279 -7.63 10.72 21.14
CA THR A 279 -8.41 10.90 19.90
C THR A 279 -9.17 12.23 19.91
N LEU A 280 -9.80 12.60 21.03
CA LEU A 280 -10.44 13.92 21.17
C LEU A 280 -9.44 15.06 20.97
N LEU A 281 -8.26 14.94 21.56
CA LEU A 281 -7.18 15.91 21.36
C LEU A 281 -6.73 15.97 19.90
N ALA A 282 -6.62 14.83 19.21
CA ALA A 282 -6.30 14.76 17.80
C ALA A 282 -7.37 15.42 16.91
N LEU A 283 -8.67 15.24 17.23
CA LEU A 283 -9.77 15.92 16.53
C LEU A 283 -9.71 17.45 16.72
N VAL A 284 -9.44 17.91 17.95
CA VAL A 284 -9.21 19.33 18.23
C VAL A 284 -7.99 19.85 17.44
N ALA A 285 -6.92 19.05 17.32
CA ALA A 285 -5.74 19.41 16.56
C ALA A 285 -6.02 19.64 15.06
N VAL A 286 -6.98 18.92 14.47
CA VAL A 286 -7.43 19.17 13.09
C VAL A 286 -8.10 20.55 12.95
N ALA A 287 -8.82 21.01 13.99
CA ALA A 287 -9.52 22.29 13.98
C ALA A 287 -8.60 23.51 14.22
N VAL A 288 -7.38 23.33 14.74
CA VAL A 288 -6.44 24.41 15.08
C VAL A 288 -6.23 25.45 13.95
N PRO A 289 -6.00 25.06 12.68
CA PRO A 289 -5.83 26.03 11.59
C PRO A 289 -7.06 26.92 11.37
N TYR A 290 -8.26 26.36 11.56
CA TYR A 290 -9.54 27.07 11.42
C TYR A 290 -9.79 28.03 12.58
N LEU A 291 -9.53 27.57 13.82
CA LEU A 291 -9.69 28.39 15.03
C LEU A 291 -8.79 29.62 15.03
N SER A 292 -7.57 29.50 14.49
CA SER A 292 -6.66 30.65 14.34
C SER A 292 -7.23 31.76 13.45
N ARG A 293 -8.06 31.41 12.45
CA ARG A 293 -8.70 32.39 11.54
C ARG A 293 -9.96 33.02 12.09
N LEU A 294 -10.67 32.31 12.96
CA LEU A 294 -11.84 32.84 13.66
C LEU A 294 -11.46 33.87 14.74
N GLY A 295 -10.17 34.20 14.89
CA GLY A 295 -9.70 35.16 15.87
C GLY A 295 -9.72 34.64 17.30
N ALA A 296 -9.75 33.31 17.49
CA ALA A 296 -9.73 32.70 18.83
C ALA A 296 -8.38 32.91 19.57
N TRP A 297 -7.37 33.44 18.88
CA TRP A 297 -6.01 33.62 19.37
C TRP A 297 -5.61 35.10 19.24
N ALA A 298 -4.66 35.56 20.06
CA ALA A 298 -4.18 36.94 20.04
C ALA A 298 -3.64 37.36 18.65
N ARG A 299 -3.69 38.66 18.32
CA ARG A 299 -3.29 39.21 17.00
C ARG A 299 -1.86 38.88 16.55
N GLU A 300 -0.97 38.49 17.47
CA GLU A 300 0.42 38.12 17.19
C GLU A 300 0.62 36.63 16.86
N TRP A 301 -0.47 35.86 16.76
CA TRP A 301 -0.39 34.43 16.55
C TRP A 301 0.01 34.07 15.11
N SER A 302 1.25 33.62 14.91
CA SER A 302 1.76 33.26 13.58
C SER A 302 1.33 31.86 13.13
N ALA A 303 1.22 31.66 11.82
CA ALA A 303 0.90 30.35 11.22
C ALA A 303 1.88 29.22 11.64
N ALA A 304 3.16 29.57 11.84
CA ALA A 304 4.16 28.64 12.34
C ALA A 304 3.86 28.17 13.77
N ARG A 305 3.40 29.06 14.66
CA ARG A 305 2.99 28.69 16.03
C ARG A 305 1.75 27.80 16.02
N SER A 306 0.75 28.09 15.19
CA SER A 306 -0.43 27.20 15.01
C SER A 306 -0.02 25.79 14.58
N ARG A 307 0.96 25.69 13.68
CA ARG A 307 1.49 24.39 13.22
C ARG A 307 2.21 23.62 14.33
N VAL A 308 3.01 24.31 15.16
CA VAL A 308 3.66 23.68 16.32
C VAL A 308 2.62 23.15 17.30
N VAL A 309 1.61 23.95 17.65
CA VAL A 309 0.55 23.51 18.58
C VAL A 309 -0.21 22.32 18.01
N GLN A 310 -0.52 22.34 16.72
CA GLN A 310 -1.18 21.22 16.05
C GLN A 310 -0.35 19.93 16.14
N ILE A 311 0.96 19.99 15.86
CA ILE A 311 1.84 18.81 15.93
C ILE A 311 1.94 18.31 17.38
N LEU A 312 2.08 19.23 18.34
CA LEU A 312 2.13 18.87 19.76
C LEU A 312 0.82 18.23 20.25
N ALA A 313 -0.33 18.69 19.77
CA ALA A 313 -1.62 18.11 20.11
C ALA A 313 -1.83 16.71 19.49
N LEU A 314 -1.22 16.43 18.33
CA LEU A 314 -1.26 15.11 17.70
C LEU A 314 -0.25 14.11 18.30
N ALA A 315 0.82 14.60 18.93
CA ALA A 315 1.92 13.76 19.43
C ALA A 315 1.46 12.66 20.42
N PRO A 316 0.59 12.93 21.42
CA PRO A 316 0.10 11.88 22.32
C PRO A 316 -0.60 10.73 21.61
N TYR A 317 -1.39 11.04 20.57
CA TYR A 317 -2.10 10.02 19.79
C TYR A 317 -1.14 9.16 18.95
N LEU A 318 -0.10 9.77 18.38
CA LEU A 318 0.94 9.03 17.65
C LEU A 318 1.80 8.17 18.57
N ILE A 319 2.11 8.65 19.77
CA ILE A 319 2.83 7.89 20.80
C ILE A 319 1.99 6.67 21.21
N LEU A 320 0.68 6.84 21.38
CA LEU A 320 -0.23 5.75 21.69
C LEU A 320 -0.22 4.68 20.59
N ILE A 321 -0.37 5.08 19.32
CA ILE A 321 -0.27 4.17 18.16
C ILE A 321 1.09 3.44 18.14
N GLY A 322 2.18 4.16 18.36
CA GLY A 322 3.52 3.58 18.47
C GLY A 322 3.62 2.54 19.59
N GLY A 323 2.96 2.79 20.73
CA GLY A 323 2.87 1.85 21.84
C GLY A 323 2.20 0.52 21.47
N PHE A 324 1.07 0.57 20.73
CA PHE A 324 0.41 -0.64 20.22
C PHE A 324 1.30 -1.42 19.25
N PHE A 325 1.96 -0.72 18.34
CA PHE A 325 2.90 -1.35 17.39
C PHE A 325 4.09 -2.00 18.11
N ILE A 326 4.71 -1.30 19.07
CA ILE A 326 5.83 -1.85 19.85
C ILE A 326 5.37 -3.04 20.69
N ALA A 327 4.18 -3.00 21.28
CA ALA A 327 3.63 -4.12 22.04
C ALA A 327 3.41 -5.37 21.16
N ASP A 328 3.00 -5.17 19.90
CA ASP A 328 2.87 -6.26 18.94
C ASP A 328 4.23 -6.86 18.55
N VAL A 329 5.21 -6.03 18.17
CA VAL A 329 6.58 -6.49 17.87
C VAL A 329 7.21 -7.19 19.08
N ALA A 330 7.00 -6.68 20.29
CA ALA A 330 7.50 -7.30 21.52
C ALA A 330 6.86 -8.67 21.79
N SER A 331 5.68 -8.95 21.21
CA SER A 331 5.04 -10.26 21.34
C SER A 331 5.74 -11.36 20.53
N ALA A 332 6.63 -11.01 19.59
CA ALA A 332 7.45 -11.99 18.85
C ALA A 332 8.28 -12.89 19.76
N ARG A 333 8.61 -12.44 20.97
CA ARG A 333 9.35 -13.24 21.95
C ARG A 333 8.68 -14.56 22.29
N TYR A 334 7.36 -14.64 22.12
CA TYR A 334 6.58 -15.84 22.42
C TYR A 334 6.46 -16.78 21.21
N LEU A 335 6.84 -16.38 19.98
CA LEU A 335 6.57 -17.13 18.74
C LEU A 335 7.12 -18.56 18.72
N PHE A 336 8.13 -18.87 19.54
CA PHE A 336 8.80 -20.17 19.59
C PHE A 336 8.42 -21.00 20.83
N GLU A 337 7.38 -20.59 21.57
CA GLU A 337 6.81 -21.38 22.67
C GLU A 337 5.72 -22.31 22.11
N ALA A 338 5.71 -23.58 22.54
CA ALA A 338 4.77 -24.61 22.07
C ALA A 338 3.28 -24.28 22.29
N GLN A 339 2.96 -23.26 23.09
CA GLN A 339 1.61 -22.74 23.33
C GLN A 339 1.60 -21.20 23.43
N ALA A 340 2.35 -20.54 22.53
CA ALA A 340 2.48 -19.10 22.50
C ALA A 340 1.10 -18.39 22.47
N PRO A 341 0.79 -17.49 23.42
CA PRO A 341 -0.41 -16.68 23.31
C PRO A 341 -0.30 -15.81 22.06
N ALA A 342 -1.33 -15.84 21.21
CA ALA A 342 -1.36 -15.05 19.99
C ALA A 342 -1.07 -13.57 20.30
N GLY A 343 -0.13 -12.98 19.54
CA GLY A 343 0.26 -11.58 19.66
C GLY A 343 -0.96 -10.64 19.66
N PRO A 344 -0.92 -9.50 20.36
CA PRO A 344 -2.05 -8.60 20.40
C PRO A 344 -2.44 -8.09 19.01
N GLY A 345 -1.47 -7.88 18.11
CA GLY A 345 -1.70 -7.36 16.78
C GLY A 345 -2.00 -5.86 16.74
N THR A 346 -2.15 -5.33 15.53
CA THR A 346 -2.69 -4.00 15.24
C THR A 346 -3.95 -4.14 14.39
N GLY A 347 -5.04 -3.56 14.87
CA GLY A 347 -6.34 -3.58 14.18
C GLY A 347 -6.58 -2.34 13.32
N PRO A 348 -7.72 -2.29 12.60
CA PRO A 348 -8.02 -1.23 11.65
C PRO A 348 -8.20 0.14 12.28
N ALA A 349 -8.50 0.21 13.58
CA ALA A 349 -8.54 1.48 14.31
C ALA A 349 -7.16 2.16 14.35
N VAL A 350 -6.09 1.37 14.51
CA VAL A 350 -4.71 1.87 14.51
C VAL A 350 -4.33 2.35 13.11
N TRP A 351 -4.76 1.63 12.07
CA TRP A 351 -4.50 1.99 10.66
C TRP A 351 -5.22 3.29 10.27
N ALA A 352 -6.52 3.37 10.55
CA ALA A 352 -7.34 4.56 10.32
C ALA A 352 -6.82 5.75 11.12
N GLY A 353 -6.54 5.54 12.41
CA GLY A 353 -5.99 6.54 13.31
C GLY A 353 -4.66 7.11 12.81
N ALA A 354 -3.72 6.25 12.47
CA ALA A 354 -2.42 6.66 11.95
C ALA A 354 -2.55 7.43 10.64
N ALA A 355 -3.37 6.95 9.70
CA ALA A 355 -3.64 7.65 8.44
C ALA A 355 -4.28 9.02 8.68
N GLY A 356 -5.30 9.10 9.54
CA GLY A 356 -5.97 10.36 9.92
C GLY A 356 -5.02 11.36 10.57
N ALA A 357 -4.18 10.90 11.51
CA ALA A 357 -3.18 11.74 12.15
C ALA A 357 -2.11 12.22 11.15
N MET A 358 -1.63 11.36 10.25
CA MET A 358 -0.69 11.76 9.19
C MET A 358 -1.30 12.75 8.20
N LEU A 359 -2.61 12.63 7.91
CA LEU A 359 -3.32 13.62 7.13
C LEU A 359 -3.39 14.97 7.87
N ALA A 360 -3.59 14.92 9.19
CA ALA A 360 -3.68 16.09 10.05
C ALA A 360 -2.32 16.79 10.31
N ILE A 361 -1.18 16.11 10.15
CA ILE A 361 0.16 16.69 10.37
C ILE A 361 0.63 17.57 9.20
N GLN A 362 0.16 17.27 7.99
CA GLN A 362 0.69 17.90 6.79
C GLN A 362 0.39 19.40 6.73
N PRO A 363 1.28 20.21 6.15
CA PRO A 363 1.06 21.65 6.03
C PRO A 363 -0.13 21.98 5.12
N ARG A 364 -0.93 22.97 5.51
CA ARG A 364 -2.04 23.50 4.69
C ARG A 364 -1.55 24.70 3.90
N THR A 365 -2.18 24.98 2.76
CA THR A 365 -1.83 26.19 1.97
C THR A 365 -2.00 27.47 2.79
N VAL A 366 -2.97 27.43 3.71
CA VAL A 366 -3.29 28.47 4.70
C VAL A 366 -2.15 28.79 5.66
N GLN A 367 -1.28 27.82 5.96
CA GLN A 367 -0.21 27.99 6.95
C GLN A 367 1.06 28.64 6.34
N GLY A 368 1.01 29.08 5.08
CA GLY A 368 2.03 29.97 4.49
C GLY A 368 3.28 29.30 3.91
N ASP A 369 3.37 27.97 3.89
CA ASP A 369 4.42 27.27 3.14
C ASP A 369 4.07 27.32 1.65
N LYS A 370 4.87 28.03 0.84
CA LYS A 370 4.68 28.21 -0.62
C LYS A 370 4.84 26.92 -1.45
N GLY A 371 4.78 25.75 -0.81
CA GLY A 371 4.82 24.44 -1.42
C GLY A 371 4.87 23.37 -0.34
N VAL A 372 4.19 22.25 -0.56
CA VAL A 372 4.43 21.04 0.25
C VAL A 372 5.89 20.66 0.01
N PRO A 373 6.71 20.50 1.06
CA PRO A 373 8.13 20.29 0.85
C PRO A 373 8.36 18.94 0.17
N LEU A 374 9.29 18.92 -0.80
CA LEU A 374 9.61 17.76 -1.65
C LEU A 374 9.98 16.48 -0.87
N TRP A 375 10.30 16.61 0.42
CA TRP A 375 10.60 15.45 1.26
C TRP A 375 9.37 14.59 1.58
N TRP A 376 8.12 15.06 1.41
CA TRP A 376 6.94 14.22 1.62
C TRP A 376 6.86 13.04 0.63
N GLY A 377 7.27 13.25 -0.63
CA GLY A 377 7.41 12.14 -1.59
C GLY A 377 8.49 11.14 -1.17
N GLN A 378 9.62 11.66 -0.66
CA GLN A 378 10.69 10.82 -0.10
C GLN A 378 10.24 10.09 1.18
N ALA A 379 9.39 10.69 1.99
CA ALA A 379 8.82 10.10 3.19
C ALA A 379 7.88 8.94 2.83
N ALA A 380 7.00 9.09 1.83
CA ALA A 380 6.12 7.99 1.39
C ALA A 380 6.95 6.80 0.91
N ARG A 381 8.02 7.06 0.15
CA ARG A 381 8.97 6.04 -0.29
C ARG A 381 9.70 5.38 0.89
N ALA A 382 10.14 6.15 1.88
CA ALA A 382 10.81 5.62 3.07
C ALA A 382 9.87 4.74 3.91
N VAL A 383 8.60 5.14 4.06
CA VAL A 383 7.56 4.37 4.74
C VAL A 383 7.34 3.02 4.04
N LEU A 384 7.25 3.01 2.70
CA LEU A 384 7.07 1.76 1.94
C LEU A 384 8.28 0.83 2.00
N TRP A 385 9.51 1.36 1.96
CA TRP A 385 10.70 0.54 2.22
C TRP A 385 10.73 0.00 3.66
N GLY A 386 10.31 0.80 4.64
CA GLY A 386 10.12 0.35 6.01
C GLY A 386 9.11 -0.79 6.10
N ALA A 387 7.98 -0.69 5.38
CA ALA A 387 6.99 -1.75 5.29
C ALA A 387 7.56 -3.03 4.67
N ALA A 388 8.34 -2.92 3.59
CA ALA A 388 8.99 -4.07 2.95
C ALA A 388 10.00 -4.76 3.90
N VAL A 389 10.82 -3.99 4.61
CA VAL A 389 11.80 -4.54 5.56
C VAL A 389 11.11 -5.23 6.74
N LEU A 390 10.09 -4.59 7.33
CA LEU A 390 9.36 -5.18 8.45
C LEU A 390 8.56 -6.42 8.03
N ALA A 391 7.98 -6.43 6.83
CA ALA A 391 7.36 -7.61 6.22
C ALA A 391 8.34 -8.76 6.07
N LEU A 392 9.55 -8.49 5.54
CA LEU A 392 10.58 -9.49 5.41
C LEU A 392 10.98 -10.07 6.77
N LEU A 393 11.22 -9.21 7.76
CA LEU A 393 11.61 -9.64 9.11
C LEU A 393 10.51 -10.47 9.79
N SER A 394 9.26 -9.98 9.75
CA SER A 394 8.11 -10.68 10.31
C SER A 394 7.91 -12.05 9.65
N GLY A 395 7.99 -12.11 8.33
CA GLY A 395 7.78 -13.33 7.57
C GLY A 395 8.91 -14.35 7.72
N LEU A 396 10.18 -13.91 7.78
CA LEU A 396 11.30 -14.80 8.07
C LEU A 396 11.18 -15.41 9.48
N LEU A 397 10.77 -14.62 10.46
CA LEU A 397 10.49 -15.12 11.82
C LEU A 397 9.35 -16.13 11.81
N ALA A 398 8.28 -15.87 11.06
CA ALA A 398 7.14 -16.77 10.93
C ALA A 398 7.53 -18.11 10.28
N VAL A 399 8.27 -18.06 9.17
CA VAL A 399 8.79 -19.26 8.47
C VAL A 399 9.70 -20.06 9.38
N LEU A 400 10.59 -19.39 10.13
CA LEU A 400 11.47 -20.06 11.08
C LEU A 400 10.68 -20.71 12.23
N ALA A 401 9.66 -20.03 12.76
CA ALA A 401 8.82 -20.58 13.82
C ALA A 401 8.11 -21.85 13.35
N GLN A 402 7.56 -21.84 12.14
CA GLN A 402 6.96 -23.02 11.52
C GLN A 402 7.97 -24.13 11.26
N ALA A 403 9.20 -23.80 10.86
CA ALA A 403 10.25 -24.80 10.61
C ALA A 403 10.76 -25.48 11.89
N MET A 404 10.64 -24.83 13.06
CA MET A 404 11.08 -25.39 14.35
C MET A 404 10.00 -26.17 15.09
N ASP A 405 8.74 -26.01 14.72
CA ASP A 405 7.64 -26.74 15.35
C ASP A 405 7.55 -28.16 14.75
N SER A 406 8.05 -29.16 15.50
CA SER A 406 8.11 -30.56 15.08
C SER A 406 6.73 -31.23 14.96
N GLU A 407 5.68 -30.64 15.54
CA GLU A 407 4.30 -31.11 15.38
C GLU A 407 3.58 -30.44 14.21
N ALA A 408 3.96 -29.22 13.82
CA ALA A 408 3.39 -28.48 12.68
C ALA A 408 3.91 -28.93 11.31
N GLY A 409 4.41 -30.16 11.22
CA GLY A 409 5.11 -30.75 10.08
C GLY A 409 4.33 -30.78 8.77
N SER A 410 4.45 -29.71 7.98
CA SER A 410 4.58 -29.83 6.53
C SER A 410 5.49 -28.71 6.02
N GLU A 411 6.54 -29.08 5.27
CA GLU A 411 7.40 -28.13 4.53
C GLU A 411 6.55 -27.16 3.67
N ASP A 412 5.36 -27.62 3.26
CA ASP A 412 4.38 -26.88 2.49
C ASP A 412 3.80 -25.66 3.22
N VAL A 413 3.54 -25.75 4.53
CA VAL A 413 3.03 -24.60 5.31
C VAL A 413 4.09 -23.50 5.40
N ALA A 414 5.34 -23.87 5.66
CA ALA A 414 6.46 -22.92 5.65
C ALA A 414 6.65 -22.28 4.27
N ALA A 415 6.51 -23.05 3.19
CA ALA A 415 6.58 -22.54 1.81
C ALA A 415 5.44 -21.55 1.49
N VAL A 416 4.21 -21.84 1.90
CA VAL A 416 3.07 -20.91 1.76
C VAL A 416 3.31 -19.62 2.55
N PHE A 417 3.87 -19.72 3.76
CA PHE A 417 4.25 -18.58 4.57
C PHE A 417 5.34 -17.72 3.91
N ALA A 418 6.37 -18.35 3.35
CA ALA A 418 7.43 -17.68 2.61
C ALA A 418 6.88 -16.94 1.39
N LEU A 419 5.97 -17.57 0.65
CA LEU A 419 5.37 -16.98 -0.54
C LEU A 419 4.49 -15.76 -0.21
N ARG A 420 3.69 -15.82 0.86
CA ARG A 420 2.93 -14.66 1.36
C ARG A 420 3.84 -13.53 1.85
N THR A 421 4.98 -13.87 2.45
CA THR A 421 6.02 -12.90 2.83
C THR A 421 6.61 -12.20 1.60
N MET A 422 6.98 -12.97 0.57
CA MET A 422 7.52 -12.44 -0.68
C MET A 422 6.52 -11.52 -1.38
N LEU A 423 5.23 -11.84 -1.33
CA LEU A 423 4.17 -10.97 -1.82
C LEU A 423 4.18 -9.62 -1.09
N ALA A 424 4.13 -9.63 0.25
CA ALA A 424 4.09 -8.41 1.07
C ALA A 424 5.30 -7.50 0.80
N VAL A 425 6.50 -8.09 0.73
CA VAL A 425 7.75 -7.39 0.41
C VAL A 425 7.71 -6.84 -1.02
N GLY A 426 7.28 -7.65 -1.98
CA GLY A 426 7.27 -7.31 -3.40
C GLY A 426 6.33 -6.16 -3.74
N VAL A 427 5.09 -6.16 -3.24
CA VAL A 427 4.13 -5.06 -3.48
C VAL A 427 4.68 -3.75 -2.93
N ALA A 428 5.23 -3.77 -1.70
CA ALA A 428 5.80 -2.58 -1.08
C ALA A 428 7.05 -2.07 -1.82
N ALA A 429 7.93 -2.98 -2.25
CA ALA A 429 9.13 -2.64 -3.01
C ALA A 429 8.80 -2.10 -4.42
N ILE A 430 7.83 -2.68 -5.11
CA ILE A 430 7.35 -2.21 -6.42
C ILE A 430 6.80 -0.78 -6.30
N ALA A 431 5.97 -0.51 -5.29
CA ALA A 431 5.44 0.82 -5.07
C ALA A 431 6.54 1.84 -4.67
N ALA A 432 7.47 1.45 -3.80
CA ALA A 432 8.57 2.32 -3.36
C ALA A 432 9.56 2.64 -4.50
N THR A 433 9.85 1.68 -5.36
CA THR A 433 10.66 1.89 -6.58
C THR A 433 9.91 2.74 -7.58
N GLY A 434 8.62 2.48 -7.79
CA GLY A 434 7.73 3.25 -8.64
C GLY A 434 7.67 4.74 -8.29
N LEU A 435 7.51 5.07 -7.00
CA LEU A 435 7.58 6.46 -6.50
C LEU A 435 8.90 7.15 -6.85
N GLY A 436 9.99 6.40 -7.00
CA GLY A 436 11.28 6.93 -7.42
C GLY A 436 11.42 7.18 -8.93
N ILE A 437 10.53 6.59 -9.74
CA ILE A 437 10.56 6.68 -11.21
C ILE A 437 9.55 7.73 -11.70
N ASP A 438 8.29 7.61 -11.30
CA ASP A 438 7.20 8.54 -11.67
C ASP A 438 6.36 8.83 -10.43
N GLU A 439 6.81 9.80 -9.65
CA GLU A 439 6.18 10.19 -8.39
C GLU A 439 4.69 10.53 -8.57
N THR A 440 4.32 11.20 -9.67
CA THR A 440 2.94 11.69 -9.87
C THR A 440 1.92 10.56 -10.00
N ALA A 441 2.20 9.58 -10.87
CA ALA A 441 1.29 8.44 -11.08
C ALA A 441 1.35 7.45 -9.92
N TRP A 442 2.54 7.17 -9.38
CA TRP A 442 2.70 6.22 -8.29
C TRP A 442 2.13 6.72 -6.95
N ARG A 443 2.11 8.03 -6.70
CA ARG A 443 1.42 8.57 -5.51
C ARG A 443 -0.07 8.26 -5.49
N ILE A 444 -0.75 8.40 -6.64
CA ILE A 444 -2.17 8.04 -6.77
C ILE A 444 -2.37 6.53 -6.64
N ALA A 445 -1.46 5.73 -7.21
CA ALA A 445 -1.53 4.27 -7.07
C ALA A 445 -1.35 3.81 -5.61
N VAL A 446 -0.39 4.39 -4.88
CA VAL A 446 -0.17 4.14 -3.44
C VAL A 446 -1.37 4.58 -2.61
N LEU A 447 -1.94 5.75 -2.92
CA LEU A 447 -3.17 6.23 -2.27
C LEU A 447 -4.33 5.25 -2.47
N ALA A 448 -4.55 4.78 -3.71
CA ALA A 448 -5.61 3.83 -4.02
C ALA A 448 -5.40 2.49 -3.29
N TYR A 449 -4.16 1.97 -3.30
CA TYR A 449 -3.81 0.73 -2.63
C TYR A 449 -4.01 0.81 -1.11
N GLY A 450 -3.46 1.83 -0.45
CA GLY A 450 -3.62 1.99 1.00
C GLY A 450 -5.07 2.27 1.41
N ALA A 451 -5.84 3.00 0.60
CA ALA A 451 -7.27 3.18 0.85
C ALA A 451 -8.05 1.85 0.72
N ALA A 452 -7.72 1.02 -0.27
CA ALA A 452 -8.35 -0.30 -0.42
C ALA A 452 -8.01 -1.23 0.75
N VAL A 453 -6.75 -1.25 1.20
CA VAL A 453 -6.32 -1.99 2.40
C VAL A 453 -7.12 -1.55 3.63
N LEU A 454 -7.29 -0.24 3.81
CA LEU A 454 -8.05 0.28 4.93
C LEU A 454 -9.53 -0.13 4.88
N VAL A 455 -10.18 0.02 3.70
CA VAL A 455 -11.58 -0.37 3.51
C VAL A 455 -11.78 -1.85 3.81
N VAL A 456 -10.91 -2.71 3.28
CA VAL A 456 -11.00 -4.16 3.52
C VAL A 456 -10.82 -4.48 5.01
N GLY A 457 -9.81 -3.89 5.66
CA GLY A 457 -9.61 -4.09 7.10
C GLY A 457 -10.81 -3.67 7.93
N VAL A 458 -11.43 -2.54 7.60
CA VAL A 458 -12.67 -2.07 8.24
C VAL A 458 -13.81 -3.06 8.05
N LEU A 459 -14.00 -3.57 6.83
CA LEU A 459 -15.04 -4.56 6.55
C LEU A 459 -14.79 -5.86 7.33
N ASP A 460 -13.56 -6.35 7.34
CA ASP A 460 -13.20 -7.58 8.07
C ASP A 460 -13.45 -7.44 9.58
N ALA A 461 -13.16 -6.27 10.16
CA ALA A 461 -13.47 -5.99 11.55
C ALA A 461 -14.98 -5.89 11.81
N LEU A 462 -15.75 -5.28 10.90
CA LEU A 462 -17.21 -5.15 11.05
C LEU A 462 -17.94 -6.49 10.93
N PHE A 463 -17.46 -7.39 10.08
CA PHE A 463 -18.05 -8.72 9.89
C PHE A 463 -17.48 -9.78 10.83
N GLY A 464 -16.51 -9.43 11.69
CA GLY A 464 -15.86 -10.36 12.61
C GLY A 464 -15.05 -11.46 11.92
N THR A 465 -14.70 -11.26 10.64
CA THR A 465 -13.97 -12.21 9.81
C THR A 465 -12.45 -12.04 9.91
N GLY A 466 -11.97 -10.97 10.54
CA GLY A 466 -10.54 -10.72 10.74
C GLY A 466 -10.18 -9.25 10.91
N GLY A 467 -9.15 -8.80 10.18
CA GLY A 467 -8.73 -7.40 10.14
C GLY A 467 -7.64 -7.01 11.16
N ILE A 468 -7.01 -7.98 11.82
CA ILE A 468 -5.89 -7.72 12.74
C ILE A 468 -4.61 -8.29 12.14
N GLU A 469 -3.64 -7.42 11.88
CA GLU A 469 -2.28 -7.82 11.51
C GLU A 469 -1.47 -8.10 12.78
N PHE A 470 -0.54 -9.04 12.74
CA PHE A 470 0.35 -9.31 13.87
C PHE A 470 1.75 -9.63 13.36
N PHE A 471 2.73 -9.15 14.09
CA PHE A 471 4.13 -9.43 13.83
C PHE A 471 4.43 -10.91 14.12
N GLY A 472 5.14 -11.58 13.21
CA GLY A 472 5.29 -13.04 13.19
C GLY A 472 4.23 -13.80 12.40
N GLY A 473 3.34 -13.11 11.67
CA GLY A 473 2.40 -13.72 10.73
C GLY A 473 2.86 -13.68 9.27
N ALA A 474 2.43 -14.66 8.45
CA ALA A 474 2.68 -14.70 7.00
C ALA A 474 2.06 -13.55 6.21
N GLY A 475 0.95 -13.02 6.72
CA GLY A 475 0.19 -11.93 6.12
C GLY A 475 0.63 -10.54 6.56
N PHE A 476 1.79 -10.40 7.26
CA PHE A 476 2.30 -9.10 7.67
C PHE A 476 2.78 -8.30 6.45
N CYS A 477 1.83 -7.69 5.75
CA CYS A 477 2.00 -6.33 5.27
C CYS A 477 1.86 -5.46 6.52
N ALA A 478 2.71 -4.46 6.74
CA ALA A 478 2.33 -3.41 7.68
C ALA A 478 1.19 -2.61 7.01
N CYS A 479 -0.05 -3.10 7.07
CA CYS A 479 -1.28 -2.45 6.63
C CYS A 479 -1.36 -1.05 7.24
N LEU A 480 -0.92 -0.91 8.49
CA LEU A 480 -0.60 0.36 9.11
C LEU A 480 0.28 1.25 8.24
N LEU A 481 1.44 0.76 7.78
CA LEU A 481 2.38 1.53 6.97
C LEU A 481 1.88 1.78 5.55
N TRP A 482 1.05 0.92 4.97
CA TRP A 482 0.35 1.22 3.71
C TRP A 482 -0.66 2.36 3.86
N CYS A 483 -1.44 2.36 4.95
CA CYS A 483 -2.38 3.43 5.26
C CYS A 483 -1.64 4.75 5.55
N VAL A 484 -0.52 4.68 6.28
CA VAL A 484 0.39 5.81 6.50
C VAL A 484 1.01 6.29 5.19
N ALA A 485 1.52 5.39 4.34
CA ALA A 485 2.11 5.76 3.05
C ALA A 485 1.08 6.43 2.13
N ALA A 486 -0.15 5.94 2.11
CA ALA A 486 -1.26 6.57 1.40
C ALA A 486 -1.55 7.98 1.94
N ALA A 487 -1.65 8.15 3.25
CA ALA A 487 -1.86 9.46 3.87
C ALA A 487 -0.71 10.43 3.55
N VAL A 488 0.54 9.98 3.65
CA VAL A 488 1.75 10.75 3.31
C VAL A 488 1.77 11.10 1.81
N ALA A 489 1.32 10.18 0.94
CA ALA A 489 1.25 10.40 -0.50
C ALA A 489 0.20 11.46 -0.91
N VAL A 490 -0.79 11.78 -0.07
CA VAL A 490 -1.75 12.89 -0.30
C VAL A 490 -1.03 14.25 -0.34
N ALA A 491 0.10 14.40 0.34
CA ALA A 491 0.86 15.66 0.36
C ALA A 491 1.31 16.02 -1.07
N ALA A 492 0.78 17.10 -1.65
CA ALA A 492 0.98 17.43 -3.06
C ALA A 492 2.25 18.24 -3.34
N PRO A 493 3.29 17.68 -3.98
CA PRO A 493 4.09 18.44 -4.93
C PRO A 493 3.18 18.83 -6.09
N ARG A 494 2.78 20.10 -6.12
CA ARG A 494 2.43 20.75 -7.37
C ARG A 494 3.76 21.19 -7.94
N ASP A 495 4.19 20.53 -9.00
CA ASP A 495 5.06 21.19 -9.96
C ASP A 495 4.14 22.04 -10.84
N PRO A 496 4.06 23.37 -10.64
CA PRO A 496 3.22 24.24 -11.46
C PRO A 496 3.64 24.22 -12.94
N ASP A 497 4.84 23.70 -13.25
CA ASP A 497 5.41 23.68 -14.60
C ASP A 497 5.22 22.33 -15.32
N ALA A 498 4.64 21.32 -14.67
CA ALA A 498 4.40 20.00 -15.27
C ALA A 498 3.22 20.04 -16.25
N VAL A 499 3.52 20.24 -17.53
CA VAL A 499 2.61 20.27 -18.72
C VAL A 499 1.82 18.97 -18.96
N ARG A 500 1.75 18.03 -18.01
CA ARG A 500 1.02 16.75 -18.18
C ARG A 500 -0.46 16.91 -17.83
N HIS A 501 -1.33 16.64 -18.80
CA HIS A 501 -2.78 16.57 -18.60
C HIS A 501 -3.14 15.57 -17.48
N THR A 502 -3.98 15.99 -16.54
CA THR A 502 -4.36 15.19 -15.35
C THR A 502 -4.91 13.80 -15.71
N GLY A 503 -5.60 13.68 -16.85
CA GLY A 503 -6.10 12.39 -17.35
C GLY A 503 -4.98 11.37 -17.60
N HIS A 504 -3.83 11.79 -18.14
CA HIS A 504 -2.71 10.87 -18.39
C HIS A 504 -2.08 10.37 -17.10
N VAL A 505 -2.04 11.21 -16.07
CA VAL A 505 -1.56 10.82 -14.73
C VAL A 505 -2.49 9.77 -14.11
N LEU A 506 -3.81 9.94 -14.24
CA LEU A 506 -4.79 8.97 -13.75
C LEU A 506 -4.74 7.64 -14.50
N VAL A 507 -4.57 7.67 -15.82
CA VAL A 507 -4.40 6.45 -16.62
C VAL A 507 -3.12 5.71 -16.24
N ALA A 508 -2.01 6.44 -16.05
CA ALA A 508 -0.75 5.86 -15.58
C ALA A 508 -0.89 5.28 -14.15
N ALA A 509 -1.66 5.93 -13.28
CA ALA A 509 -1.96 5.41 -11.95
C ALA A 509 -2.77 4.10 -12.01
N CYS A 510 -3.82 4.04 -12.85
CA CYS A 510 -4.61 2.83 -13.07
C CYS A 510 -3.73 1.67 -13.55
N ARG A 511 -2.82 1.94 -14.49
CA ARG A 511 -1.82 0.96 -14.94
C ARG A 511 -0.96 0.45 -13.78
N ASN A 512 -0.43 1.34 -12.96
CA ASN A 512 0.44 0.97 -11.83
C ASN A 512 -0.33 0.12 -10.80
N VAL A 513 -1.60 0.42 -10.52
CA VAL A 513 -2.45 -0.41 -9.66
C VAL A 513 -2.71 -1.79 -10.28
N LEU A 514 -2.96 -1.88 -11.59
CA LEU A 514 -3.10 -3.18 -12.27
C LEU A 514 -1.82 -4.03 -12.21
N ILE A 515 -0.64 -3.41 -12.20
CA ILE A 515 0.64 -4.12 -11.98
C ILE A 515 0.69 -4.73 -10.57
N LEU A 516 0.22 -4.00 -9.55
CA LEU A 516 0.13 -4.52 -8.17
C LEU A 516 -0.88 -5.67 -8.07
N ILE A 517 -2.04 -5.55 -8.74
CA ILE A 517 -3.05 -6.62 -8.80
C ILE A 517 -2.49 -7.88 -9.47
N ALA A 518 -1.80 -7.72 -10.60
CA ALA A 518 -1.17 -8.84 -11.30
C ALA A 518 -0.16 -9.55 -10.39
N PHE A 519 0.69 -8.79 -9.70
CA PHE A 519 1.66 -9.34 -8.77
C PHE A 519 0.98 -10.11 -7.62
N GLN A 520 -0.08 -9.55 -7.04
CA GLN A 520 -0.86 -10.21 -5.98
C GLN A 520 -1.49 -11.52 -6.44
N ALA A 521 -2.15 -11.51 -7.60
CA ALA A 521 -2.78 -12.70 -8.17
C ALA A 521 -1.78 -13.83 -8.44
N PHE A 522 -0.55 -13.52 -8.85
CA PHE A 522 0.51 -14.52 -9.05
C PHE A 522 0.86 -15.24 -7.74
N PHE A 523 1.16 -14.51 -6.68
CA PHE A 523 1.53 -15.10 -5.39
C PHE A 523 0.36 -15.81 -4.73
N ASP A 524 -0.86 -15.28 -4.85
CA ASP A 524 -2.07 -15.94 -4.36
C ASP A 524 -2.29 -17.28 -5.06
N GLY A 525 -2.15 -17.32 -6.39
CA GLY A 525 -2.25 -18.54 -7.18
C GLY A 525 -1.22 -19.59 -6.73
N ALA A 526 0.05 -19.18 -6.66
CA ALA A 526 1.11 -20.09 -6.24
C ALA A 526 0.93 -20.59 -4.78
N ALA A 527 0.44 -19.75 -3.87
CA ALA A 527 0.18 -20.14 -2.47
C ALA A 527 -0.96 -21.15 -2.38
N THR A 528 -2.00 -20.98 -3.20
CA THR A 528 -3.13 -21.91 -3.24
C THR A 528 -2.76 -23.26 -3.85
N VAL A 529 -1.85 -23.30 -4.83
CA VAL A 529 -1.33 -24.56 -5.38
C VAL A 529 -0.51 -25.30 -4.34
N LEU A 530 0.44 -24.63 -3.69
CA LEU A 530 1.29 -25.26 -2.67
C LEU A 530 0.46 -25.75 -1.48
N GLY A 531 -0.49 -24.94 -0.99
CA GLY A 531 -1.38 -25.36 0.08
C GLY A 531 -2.27 -26.55 -0.29
N ALA A 532 -2.69 -26.66 -1.56
CA ALA A 532 -3.48 -27.80 -2.03
C ALA A 532 -2.66 -29.09 -2.15
N LEU A 533 -1.38 -28.98 -2.49
CA LEU A 533 -0.46 -30.12 -2.57
C LEU A 533 -0.11 -30.70 -1.19
N GLY A 534 0.10 -29.84 -0.19
CA GLY A 534 0.54 -30.27 1.15
C GLY A 534 -0.56 -30.80 2.08
N ALA A 535 -1.82 -30.37 1.92
CA ALA A 535 -2.87 -30.62 2.92
C ALA A 535 -3.74 -31.87 2.65
N ALA A 536 -3.38 -32.75 1.71
CA ALA A 536 -4.24 -33.88 1.25
C ALA A 536 -5.69 -33.47 0.95
N ARG A 537 -5.90 -32.21 0.54
CA ARG A 537 -7.21 -31.66 0.17
C ARG A 537 -7.61 -32.15 -1.22
N GLU A 538 -8.90 -32.05 -1.55
CA GLU A 538 -9.36 -32.27 -2.93
C GLU A 538 -8.58 -31.35 -3.89
N ILE A 539 -7.64 -31.93 -4.64
CA ILE A 539 -6.76 -31.23 -5.60
C ILE A 539 -7.59 -30.34 -6.55
N GLY A 540 -8.82 -30.75 -6.87
CA GLY A 540 -9.76 -30.01 -7.71
C GLY A 540 -10.04 -28.59 -7.20
N VAL A 541 -10.22 -28.40 -5.89
CA VAL A 541 -10.52 -27.10 -5.29
C VAL A 541 -9.33 -26.15 -5.41
N GLY A 542 -8.14 -26.63 -5.07
CA GLY A 542 -6.90 -25.87 -5.21
C GLY A 542 -6.61 -25.47 -6.65
N LEU A 543 -6.85 -26.39 -7.59
CA LEU A 543 -6.70 -26.14 -9.03
C LEU A 543 -7.67 -25.06 -9.52
N VAL A 544 -8.95 -25.11 -9.12
CA VAL A 544 -9.94 -24.08 -9.47
C VAL A 544 -9.49 -22.70 -8.98
N VAL A 545 -9.07 -22.59 -7.72
CA VAL A 545 -8.61 -21.32 -7.15
C VAL A 545 -7.33 -20.82 -7.85
N ALA A 546 -6.40 -21.71 -8.18
CA ALA A 546 -5.20 -21.37 -8.93
C ALA A 546 -5.52 -20.88 -10.35
N VAL A 547 -6.46 -21.53 -11.05
CA VAL A 547 -6.93 -21.11 -12.37
C VAL A 547 -7.58 -19.73 -12.29
N LEU A 548 -8.44 -19.49 -11.30
CA LEU A 548 -9.04 -18.17 -11.06
C LEU A 548 -7.96 -17.09 -10.84
N SER A 549 -6.93 -17.38 -10.04
CA SER A 549 -5.78 -16.49 -9.85
C SER A 549 -5.03 -16.22 -11.16
N ALA A 550 -4.80 -17.25 -11.98
CA ALA A 550 -4.13 -17.12 -13.27
C ALA A 550 -4.92 -16.25 -14.25
N VAL A 551 -6.25 -16.37 -14.27
CA VAL A 551 -7.12 -15.52 -15.11
C VAL A 551 -7.10 -14.07 -14.62
N ILE A 552 -7.14 -13.83 -13.30
CA ILE A 552 -7.00 -12.48 -12.73
C ILE A 552 -5.65 -11.87 -13.12
N LEU A 553 -4.55 -12.63 -12.99
CA LEU A 553 -3.21 -12.22 -13.41
C LEU A 553 -3.19 -11.85 -14.90
N ALA A 554 -3.73 -12.70 -15.78
CA ALA A 554 -3.75 -12.45 -17.22
C ALA A 554 -4.57 -11.21 -17.59
N ALA A 555 -5.74 -11.01 -16.96
CA ALA A 555 -6.57 -9.84 -17.14
C ALA A 555 -5.86 -8.56 -16.67
N ALA A 556 -5.27 -8.58 -15.47
CA ALA A 556 -4.56 -7.44 -14.91
C ALA A 556 -3.31 -7.07 -15.73
N ALA A 557 -2.52 -8.06 -16.16
CA ALA A 557 -1.35 -7.86 -17.00
C ALA A 557 -1.73 -7.28 -18.38
N THR A 558 -2.82 -7.77 -18.98
CA THR A 558 -3.33 -7.28 -20.27
C THR A 558 -3.84 -5.85 -20.14
N GLY A 559 -4.65 -5.54 -19.12
CA GLY A 559 -5.08 -4.17 -18.83
C GLY A 559 -3.89 -3.23 -18.62
N ALA A 560 -2.91 -3.62 -17.80
CA ALA A 560 -1.70 -2.83 -17.58
C ALA A 560 -0.88 -2.63 -18.86
N HIS A 561 -0.80 -3.64 -19.72
CA HIS A 561 -0.09 -3.54 -21.01
C HIS A 561 -0.79 -2.55 -21.94
N MET A 562 -2.13 -2.57 -22.00
CA MET A 562 -2.91 -1.67 -22.85
C MET A 562 -2.82 -0.21 -22.41
N LEU A 563 -2.75 0.06 -21.09
CA LEU A 563 -2.61 1.42 -20.55
C LEU A 563 -1.16 1.95 -20.59
N ARG A 564 -0.23 1.29 -21.28
CA ARG A 564 1.13 1.83 -21.47
C ARG A 564 1.09 3.12 -22.30
N PRO A 565 2.04 4.05 -22.11
CA PRO A 565 2.00 5.40 -22.68
C PRO A 565 2.27 5.47 -24.20
N TRP A 566 1.85 4.48 -24.99
CA TRP A 566 2.13 4.42 -26.42
C TRP A 566 1.25 5.44 -27.15
N ALA A 567 1.69 6.70 -27.12
CA ALA A 567 1.29 7.70 -28.10
C ALA A 567 1.92 7.32 -29.45
N LEU A 568 1.49 6.21 -30.03
CA LEU A 568 1.71 5.95 -31.45
C LEU A 568 0.76 6.89 -32.21
N PRO A 569 1.27 7.80 -33.05
CA PRO A 569 0.41 8.63 -33.89
C PRO A 569 -0.55 7.74 -34.70
N GLY A 570 -1.86 7.93 -34.53
CA GLY A 570 -2.90 7.23 -35.31
C GLY A 570 -3.57 6.01 -34.67
N ARG A 571 -3.22 5.59 -33.45
CA ARG A 571 -3.96 4.50 -32.76
C ARG A 571 -5.16 5.07 -31.99
N ASP A 572 -6.35 4.51 -32.22
CA ASP A 572 -7.57 4.94 -31.51
C ASP A 572 -7.41 4.73 -29.99
N PRO A 573 -7.45 5.81 -29.17
CA PRO A 573 -7.23 5.73 -27.74
C PRO A 573 -8.39 5.04 -26.99
N ARG A 574 -9.53 4.77 -27.64
CA ARG A 574 -10.70 4.10 -27.05
C ARG A 574 -10.48 2.62 -26.76
N ILE A 575 -9.79 1.91 -27.66
CA ILE A 575 -9.60 0.46 -27.57
C ILE A 575 -8.82 0.08 -26.29
N PRO A 576 -7.69 0.72 -25.95
CA PRO A 576 -6.98 0.45 -24.71
C PRO A 576 -7.82 0.64 -23.44
N ARG A 577 -8.69 1.67 -23.43
CA ARG A 577 -9.60 1.97 -22.32
C ARG A 577 -10.66 0.87 -22.16
N LEU A 578 -11.30 0.46 -23.26
CA LEU A 578 -12.32 -0.59 -23.27
C LEU A 578 -11.74 -1.94 -22.82
N VAL A 579 -10.58 -2.34 -23.34
CA VAL A 579 -9.92 -3.60 -22.94
C VAL A 579 -9.60 -3.59 -21.44
N SER A 580 -9.12 -2.46 -20.92
CA SER A 580 -8.81 -2.33 -19.49
C SER A 580 -10.06 -2.34 -18.61
N MET A 581 -11.18 -1.77 -19.07
CA MET A 581 -12.47 -1.85 -18.38
C MET A 581 -13.01 -3.28 -18.34
N VAL A 582 -12.97 -3.99 -19.47
CA VAL A 582 -13.38 -5.40 -19.54
C VAL A 582 -12.50 -6.26 -18.62
N ALA A 583 -11.19 -6.03 -18.62
CA ALA A 583 -10.27 -6.70 -17.69
C ALA A 583 -10.66 -6.44 -16.24
N CYS A 584 -10.96 -5.20 -15.85
CA CYS A 584 -11.40 -4.88 -14.49
C CYS A 584 -12.74 -5.54 -14.13
N ALA A 585 -13.70 -5.58 -15.07
CA ALA A 585 -14.98 -6.24 -14.86
C ALA A 585 -14.82 -7.76 -14.65
N VAL A 586 -13.95 -8.40 -15.45
CA VAL A 586 -13.59 -9.81 -15.27
C VAL A 586 -12.95 -10.03 -13.90
N ILE A 587 -11.99 -9.19 -13.50
CA ILE A 587 -11.35 -9.32 -12.18
C ILE A 587 -12.39 -9.16 -11.06
N VAL A 588 -13.30 -8.19 -11.13
CA VAL A 588 -14.37 -8.00 -10.14
C VAL A 588 -15.24 -9.25 -10.02
N VAL A 589 -15.71 -9.82 -11.14
CA VAL A 589 -16.54 -11.03 -11.14
C VAL A 589 -15.79 -12.21 -10.51
N LEU A 590 -14.52 -12.42 -10.88
CA LEU A 590 -13.72 -13.50 -10.34
C LEU A 590 -13.39 -13.30 -8.85
N SER A 591 -13.15 -12.07 -8.41
CA SER A 591 -12.92 -11.75 -7.00
C SER A 591 -14.18 -11.95 -6.15
N VAL A 592 -15.37 -11.57 -6.66
CA VAL A 592 -16.65 -11.85 -6.00
C VAL A 592 -16.89 -13.36 -5.93
N TRP A 593 -16.66 -14.08 -7.03
CA TRP A 593 -16.77 -15.54 -7.03
C TRP A 593 -15.86 -16.14 -5.95
N ARG A 594 -14.58 -15.76 -5.90
CA ARG A 594 -13.65 -16.23 -4.86
C ARG A 594 -14.11 -15.89 -3.43
N ALA A 595 -14.68 -14.70 -3.21
CA ALA A 595 -15.17 -14.30 -1.90
C ALA A 595 -16.39 -15.15 -1.46
N VAL A 596 -17.26 -15.53 -2.40
CA VAL A 596 -18.44 -16.37 -2.14
C VAL A 596 -18.06 -17.84 -1.96
N THR A 597 -17.14 -18.37 -2.76
CA THR A 597 -16.76 -19.79 -2.68
C THR A 597 -15.65 -20.08 -1.67
N GLY A 598 -14.83 -19.10 -1.31
CA GLY A 598 -13.71 -19.28 -0.38
C GLY A 598 -14.10 -19.96 0.94
N PRO A 599 -15.13 -19.47 1.66
CA PRO A 599 -15.60 -20.09 2.90
C PRO A 599 -16.12 -21.52 2.72
N ALA A 600 -16.72 -21.84 1.57
CA ALA A 600 -17.23 -23.18 1.28
C ALA A 600 -16.12 -24.20 0.97
N LEU A 601 -14.89 -23.73 0.76
CA LEU A 601 -13.75 -24.51 0.29
C LEU A 601 -12.62 -24.60 1.34
N ASP A 602 -12.86 -24.08 2.55
CA ASP A 602 -11.87 -23.90 3.64
C ASP A 602 -10.53 -23.29 3.16
N ALA A 603 -10.55 -22.61 2.01
CA ALA A 603 -9.39 -21.99 1.41
C ALA A 603 -9.26 -20.60 2.02
N GLU A 604 -8.16 -20.35 2.72
CA GLU A 604 -7.90 -19.05 3.34
C GLU A 604 -7.58 -18.01 2.23
N VAL A 605 -8.63 -17.43 1.63
CA VAL A 605 -8.53 -16.41 0.57
C VAL A 605 -8.32 -15.05 1.21
N THR A 606 -7.10 -14.76 1.64
CA THR A 606 -6.76 -13.56 2.43
C THR A 606 -6.69 -12.25 1.64
N THR A 607 -6.64 -12.30 0.31
CA THR A 607 -6.24 -11.18 -0.57
C THR A 607 -7.30 -10.79 -1.62
N GLY A 608 -8.36 -11.58 -1.74
CA GLY A 608 -9.45 -11.37 -2.71
C GLY A 608 -10.18 -10.02 -2.58
N PRO A 609 -10.50 -9.53 -1.36
CA PRO A 609 -11.26 -8.28 -1.19
C PRO A 609 -10.49 -7.02 -1.62
N VAL A 610 -9.16 -6.97 -1.46
CA VAL A 610 -8.35 -5.81 -1.86
C VAL A 610 -8.34 -5.69 -3.39
N VAL A 611 -8.17 -6.81 -4.09
CA VAL A 611 -8.21 -6.86 -5.56
C VAL A 611 -9.59 -6.43 -6.09
N LEU A 612 -10.67 -6.84 -5.42
CA LEU A 612 -12.03 -6.44 -5.73
C LEU A 612 -12.20 -4.91 -5.68
N VAL A 613 -11.84 -4.31 -4.53
CA VAL A 613 -11.99 -2.86 -4.31
C VAL A 613 -11.16 -2.07 -5.33
N LEU A 614 -9.90 -2.47 -5.56
CA LEU A 614 -9.03 -1.78 -6.52
C LEU A 614 -9.55 -1.85 -7.95
N SER A 615 -10.02 -3.02 -8.38
CA SER A 615 -10.54 -3.22 -9.74
C SER A 615 -11.83 -2.43 -9.97
N ALA A 616 -12.71 -2.35 -8.96
CA ALA A 616 -13.89 -1.52 -9.01
C ALA A 616 -13.53 -0.02 -9.09
N VAL A 617 -12.57 0.45 -8.30
CA VAL A 617 -12.09 1.84 -8.34
C VAL A 617 -11.48 2.18 -9.69
N ILE A 618 -10.64 1.30 -10.27
CA ILE A 618 -10.07 1.52 -11.61
C ILE A 618 -11.19 1.62 -12.65
N ALA A 619 -12.17 0.72 -12.62
CA ALA A 619 -13.29 0.75 -13.56
C ALA A 619 -14.06 2.08 -13.46
N VAL A 620 -14.36 2.55 -12.25
CA VAL A 620 -15.03 3.85 -12.04
C VAL A 620 -14.19 5.01 -12.55
N VAL A 621 -12.89 5.05 -12.26
CA VAL A 621 -11.98 6.11 -12.74
C VAL A 621 -11.91 6.13 -14.26
N LEU A 622 -11.76 4.96 -14.89
CA LEU A 622 -11.71 4.85 -16.35
C LEU A 622 -13.04 5.22 -17.01
N VAL A 623 -14.19 5.01 -16.35
CA VAL A 623 -15.51 5.34 -16.91
C VAL A 623 -15.90 6.79 -16.70
N ALA A 624 -15.80 7.27 -15.46
CA ALA A 624 -16.53 8.45 -14.98
C ALA A 624 -15.63 9.65 -14.66
N ALA A 625 -14.30 9.48 -14.56
CA ALA A 625 -13.45 10.61 -14.21
C ALA A 625 -13.38 11.63 -15.35
N ALA A 626 -13.94 12.83 -15.15
CA ALA A 626 -13.91 13.95 -16.10
C ALA A 626 -12.54 14.20 -16.78
N PRO A 627 -11.40 14.23 -16.05
CA PRO A 627 -10.09 14.42 -16.71
C PRO A 627 -9.69 13.26 -17.63
N VAL A 628 -10.18 12.04 -17.36
CA VAL A 628 -9.95 10.85 -18.19
C VAL A 628 -10.89 10.86 -19.38
N THR A 629 -12.19 11.13 -19.19
CA THR A 629 -13.16 11.20 -20.31
C THR A 629 -12.80 12.30 -21.31
N ALA A 630 -12.27 13.43 -20.84
CA ALA A 630 -11.77 14.52 -21.68
C ALA A 630 -10.65 14.08 -22.65
N LEU A 631 -9.88 13.04 -22.33
CA LEU A 631 -8.82 12.53 -23.23
C LEU A 631 -9.34 11.82 -24.48
N TYR A 632 -10.58 11.32 -24.47
CA TYR A 632 -11.10 10.41 -25.50
C TYR A 632 -12.19 11.03 -26.37
N GLY A 633 -12.50 12.31 -26.15
CA GLY A 633 -13.66 13.01 -26.73
C GLY A 633 -14.97 12.49 -26.12
N GLU A 634 -15.95 13.36 -25.91
CA GLU A 634 -17.24 13.06 -25.27
C GLU A 634 -18.18 12.11 -26.07
N LYS A 635 -17.65 11.12 -26.79
CA LYS A 635 -18.51 10.08 -27.39
C LYS A 635 -18.84 9.04 -26.31
N PRO A 636 -20.13 8.80 -25.98
CA PRO A 636 -20.52 7.91 -24.89
C PRO A 636 -20.22 6.45 -25.26
N LEU A 637 -19.10 5.95 -24.73
CA LEU A 637 -18.60 4.59 -24.91
C LEU A 637 -19.63 3.52 -24.47
N LEU A 638 -20.40 3.81 -23.41
CA LEU A 638 -21.43 2.92 -22.89
C LEU A 638 -22.63 2.79 -23.84
N ALA A 639 -22.97 3.86 -24.56
CA ALA A 639 -24.07 3.87 -25.52
C ALA A 639 -23.69 3.13 -26.82
N GLU A 640 -22.43 3.25 -27.25
CA GLU A 640 -21.91 2.46 -28.37
C GLU A 640 -21.80 0.97 -28.01
N LEU A 641 -21.36 0.62 -26.79
CA LEU A 641 -21.25 -0.77 -26.34
C LEU A 641 -22.61 -1.42 -26.11
N SER A 642 -23.58 -0.66 -25.55
CA SER A 642 -24.95 -1.15 -25.45
C SER A 642 -25.54 -1.36 -26.84
N ALA A 643 -25.38 -0.41 -27.77
CA ALA A 643 -25.85 -0.57 -29.15
C ALA A 643 -25.21 -1.77 -29.85
N ALA A 644 -23.89 -1.98 -29.68
CA ALA A 644 -23.17 -3.12 -30.25
C ALA A 644 -23.61 -4.45 -29.64
N LEU A 645 -23.83 -4.50 -28.32
CA LEU A 645 -24.33 -5.70 -27.64
C LEU A 645 -25.77 -6.01 -28.07
N HIS A 646 -26.64 -4.99 -28.18
CA HIS A 646 -27.99 -5.17 -28.70
C HIS A 646 -27.97 -5.64 -30.16
N ALA A 647 -27.07 -5.11 -31.00
CA ALA A 647 -26.91 -5.57 -32.38
C ALA A 647 -26.35 -7.00 -32.48
N ALA A 648 -25.42 -7.37 -31.60
CA ALA A 648 -24.86 -8.73 -31.55
C ALA A 648 -25.88 -9.76 -31.01
N LEU A 649 -26.70 -9.37 -30.04
CA LEU A 649 -27.81 -10.19 -29.52
C LEU A 649 -28.99 -10.25 -30.52
N ALA A 650 -29.17 -9.22 -31.35
CA ALA A 650 -30.16 -9.17 -32.42
C ALA A 650 -29.68 -9.79 -33.74
N ALA A 651 -28.40 -10.16 -33.85
CA ALA A 651 -27.89 -10.84 -35.02
C ALA A 651 -28.53 -12.25 -35.07
N PRO A 652 -29.23 -12.62 -36.17
CA PRO A 652 -29.71 -13.98 -36.32
C PRO A 652 -28.51 -14.93 -36.28
N GLY A 653 -28.61 -16.01 -35.50
CA GLY A 653 -27.54 -16.98 -35.30
C GLY A 653 -27.01 -17.55 -36.63
N PRO A 654 -25.84 -18.24 -36.62
CA PRO A 654 -25.24 -18.77 -37.84
C PRO A 654 -26.28 -19.61 -38.58
N VAL A 655 -26.48 -19.26 -39.87
CA VAL A 655 -27.37 -19.96 -40.79
C VAL A 655 -27.08 -21.45 -40.68
N SER A 656 -28.04 -22.22 -40.15
CA SER A 656 -27.94 -23.66 -40.15
C SER A 656 -27.83 -24.11 -41.61
N ASP A 657 -26.77 -24.83 -41.96
CA ASP A 657 -26.65 -25.59 -43.22
C ASP A 657 -27.70 -26.71 -43.23
N ASP A 658 -28.98 -26.35 -43.28
CA ASP A 658 -30.08 -27.27 -43.50
C ASP A 658 -30.18 -27.46 -45.02
N PRO A 659 -29.76 -28.62 -45.56
CA PRO A 659 -29.73 -28.87 -47.00
C PRO A 659 -31.14 -28.83 -47.61
N ASP A 660 -32.20 -29.05 -46.83
CA ASP A 660 -33.58 -28.94 -47.30
C ASP A 660 -34.02 -27.46 -47.36
N HIS A 661 -33.56 -26.61 -46.45
CA HIS A 661 -33.82 -25.16 -46.51
C HIS A 661 -33.11 -24.52 -47.71
N GLN A 662 -31.84 -24.90 -47.97
CA GLN A 662 -31.11 -24.46 -49.16
C GLN A 662 -31.78 -24.92 -50.46
N ALA A 663 -32.26 -26.17 -50.50
CA ALA A 663 -32.97 -26.69 -51.66
C ALA A 663 -34.30 -25.97 -51.94
N VAL A 664 -35.03 -25.50 -50.91
CA VAL A 664 -36.27 -24.73 -51.12
C VAL A 664 -35.98 -23.28 -51.56
N THR A 665 -34.80 -22.74 -51.26
CA THR A 665 -34.39 -21.41 -51.73
C THR A 665 -33.73 -21.41 -53.11
N ASP A 666 -33.26 -22.55 -53.60
CA ASP A 666 -32.66 -22.67 -54.94
C ASP A 666 -33.75 -22.67 -56.04
N PRO A 667 -33.81 -21.63 -56.88
CA PRO A 667 -34.86 -21.47 -57.88
C PRO A 667 -34.89 -22.58 -58.95
N ASN A 668 -33.86 -23.43 -59.06
CA ASN A 668 -33.80 -24.53 -60.03
C ASN A 668 -34.15 -25.89 -59.44
N THR A 669 -34.59 -25.96 -58.18
CA THR A 669 -34.84 -27.24 -57.52
C THR A 669 -35.96 -28.02 -58.22
N PRO A 670 -35.73 -29.31 -58.58
CA PRO A 670 -36.73 -30.15 -59.23
C PRO A 670 -37.96 -30.35 -58.35
N GLU A 671 -39.15 -30.34 -58.96
CA GLU A 671 -40.42 -30.50 -58.23
C GLU A 671 -40.49 -31.79 -57.40
N ALA A 672 -39.93 -32.90 -57.88
CA ALA A 672 -39.90 -34.16 -57.14
C ALA A 672 -39.14 -34.05 -55.80
N ARG A 673 -38.17 -33.12 -55.71
CA ARG A 673 -37.44 -32.82 -54.47
C ARG A 673 -38.27 -31.92 -53.57
N LEU A 674 -38.94 -30.90 -54.12
CA LEU A 674 -39.85 -30.02 -53.37
C LEU A 674 -41.03 -30.80 -52.75
N ALA A 675 -41.62 -31.73 -53.50
CA ALA A 675 -42.69 -32.61 -53.00
C ALA A 675 -42.22 -33.48 -51.83
N ARG A 676 -40.99 -34.01 -51.91
CA ARG A 676 -40.38 -34.81 -50.84
C ARG A 676 -40.14 -33.96 -49.58
N ILE A 677 -39.64 -32.73 -49.76
CA ILE A 677 -39.40 -31.80 -48.64
C ILE A 677 -40.74 -31.43 -47.99
N ALA A 678 -41.76 -31.07 -48.76
CA ALA A 678 -43.09 -30.74 -48.24
C ALA A 678 -43.75 -31.88 -47.44
N GLN A 679 -43.49 -33.14 -47.82
CA GLN A 679 -43.97 -34.32 -47.09
C GLN A 679 -43.21 -34.56 -45.78
N ARG A 680 -41.89 -34.41 -45.78
CA ARG A 680 -41.03 -34.70 -44.62
C ARG A 680 -40.91 -33.56 -43.62
N ARG A 681 -41.03 -32.32 -44.08
CA ARG A 681 -40.78 -31.09 -43.32
C ARG A 681 -42.00 -30.17 -43.39
N PRO A 682 -42.95 -30.31 -42.44
CA PRO A 682 -44.13 -29.46 -42.37
C PRO A 682 -43.80 -27.96 -42.22
N ASP A 683 -42.69 -27.65 -41.53
CA ASP A 683 -42.17 -26.31 -41.29
C ASP A 683 -41.75 -25.56 -42.57
N LEU A 684 -41.40 -26.28 -43.64
CA LEU A 684 -40.94 -25.67 -44.91
C LEU A 684 -42.05 -25.56 -45.97
N ARG A 685 -43.28 -25.98 -45.65
CA ARG A 685 -44.40 -26.04 -46.62
C ARG A 685 -44.78 -24.67 -47.19
N ALA A 686 -44.70 -23.62 -46.39
CA ALA A 686 -44.94 -22.25 -46.85
C ALA A 686 -43.90 -21.80 -47.89
N ALA A 687 -42.63 -22.10 -47.64
CA ALA A 687 -41.54 -21.79 -48.56
C ALA A 687 -41.64 -22.61 -49.86
N VAL A 688 -42.02 -23.89 -49.76
CA VAL A 688 -42.31 -24.73 -50.94
C VAL A 688 -43.51 -24.18 -51.73
N ALA A 689 -44.57 -23.70 -51.07
CA ALA A 689 -45.72 -23.10 -51.76
C ALA A 689 -45.34 -21.82 -52.54
N ALA A 690 -44.39 -21.04 -52.02
CA ALA A 690 -43.87 -19.83 -52.67
C ALA A 690 -42.89 -20.12 -53.82
N HIS A 691 -42.36 -21.34 -53.92
CA HIS A 691 -41.28 -21.66 -54.86
C HIS A 691 -41.74 -21.66 -56.34
N PRO A 692 -40.97 -21.07 -57.29
CA PRO A 692 -41.39 -20.90 -58.69
C PRO A 692 -41.80 -22.21 -59.40
N HIS A 693 -41.07 -23.31 -59.15
CA HIS A 693 -41.29 -24.62 -59.80
C HIS A 693 -42.32 -25.53 -59.11
N THR A 694 -43.00 -25.06 -58.08
CA THR A 694 -44.08 -25.83 -57.42
C THR A 694 -45.29 -25.88 -58.34
N ARG A 695 -45.60 -27.06 -58.90
CA ARG A 695 -46.73 -27.20 -59.83
C ARG A 695 -48.06 -27.24 -59.08
N ARG A 696 -49.13 -27.03 -59.85
CA ARG A 696 -50.51 -26.94 -59.38
C ARG A 696 -50.94 -28.11 -58.49
N GLY A 697 -50.62 -29.36 -58.86
CA GLY A 697 -51.00 -30.54 -58.06
C GLY A 697 -50.38 -30.54 -56.66
N LEU A 698 -49.15 -30.04 -56.51
CA LEU A 698 -48.50 -29.91 -55.21
C LEU A 698 -49.06 -28.74 -54.39
N LEU A 699 -49.43 -27.62 -55.04
CA LEU A 699 -50.12 -26.49 -54.38
C LEU A 699 -51.51 -26.88 -53.87
N GLU A 700 -52.27 -27.67 -54.63
CA GLU A 700 -53.58 -28.19 -54.23
C GLU A 700 -53.45 -29.14 -53.03
N TRP A 701 -52.46 -30.04 -53.05
CA TRP A 701 -52.17 -30.91 -51.91
C TRP A 701 -51.75 -30.12 -50.66
N LEU A 702 -50.92 -29.08 -50.82
CA LEU A 702 -50.48 -28.19 -49.74
C LEU A 702 -51.64 -27.39 -49.14
N ALA A 703 -52.54 -26.87 -49.96
CA ALA A 703 -53.75 -26.17 -49.51
C ALA A 703 -54.69 -27.09 -48.71
N ALA A 704 -54.78 -28.37 -49.09
CA ALA A 704 -55.56 -29.37 -48.38
C ALA A 704 -55.00 -29.73 -46.99
N GLN A 705 -53.76 -29.36 -46.66
CA GLN A 705 -53.16 -29.61 -45.33
C GLN A 705 -53.67 -28.66 -44.23
N GLY A 706 -54.43 -27.61 -44.58
CA GLY A 706 -55.08 -26.71 -43.61
C GLY A 706 -54.17 -25.66 -42.94
N ASP A 707 -52.96 -25.43 -43.46
CA ASP A 707 -52.04 -24.41 -42.95
C ASP A 707 -52.46 -22.99 -43.43
N PRO A 708 -52.75 -22.04 -42.53
CA PRO A 708 -53.23 -20.70 -42.88
C PRO A 708 -52.21 -19.86 -43.64
N GLU A 709 -50.91 -20.09 -43.46
CA GLU A 709 -49.84 -19.38 -44.16
C GLU A 709 -49.68 -19.90 -45.60
N VAL A 710 -49.73 -21.21 -45.78
CA VAL A 710 -49.77 -21.86 -47.10
C VAL A 710 -51.00 -21.43 -47.88
N ALA A 711 -52.18 -21.40 -47.24
CA ALA A 711 -53.43 -21.00 -47.89
C ALA A 711 -53.37 -19.57 -48.46
N ARG A 712 -52.77 -18.63 -47.71
CA ARG A 712 -52.56 -17.24 -48.15
C ARG A 712 -51.64 -17.15 -49.37
N ILE A 713 -50.57 -17.95 -49.41
CA ILE A 713 -49.61 -17.98 -50.52
C ILE A 713 -50.22 -18.62 -51.77
N VAL A 714 -50.93 -19.74 -51.62
CA VAL A 714 -51.63 -20.42 -52.71
C VAL A 714 -52.70 -19.50 -53.31
N ALA A 715 -53.49 -18.83 -52.48
CA ALA A 715 -54.49 -17.85 -52.94
C ALA A 715 -53.88 -16.72 -53.78
N GLY A 716 -52.68 -16.24 -53.39
CA GLY A 716 -51.93 -15.24 -54.16
C GLY A 716 -51.45 -15.74 -55.54
N ARG A 717 -51.21 -17.05 -55.71
CA ARG A 717 -50.82 -17.64 -57.01
C ARG A 717 -52.02 -18.00 -57.88
N SER A 718 -53.12 -18.44 -57.28
CA SER A 718 -54.37 -18.77 -57.99
C SER A 718 -55.02 -17.53 -58.62
N GLY A 719 -54.84 -16.34 -58.02
CA GLY A 719 -55.29 -15.06 -58.58
C GLY A 719 -54.61 -14.63 -59.89
N GLY A 720 -53.59 -15.34 -60.35
CA GLY A 720 -52.88 -15.07 -61.60
C GLY A 720 -53.35 -15.85 -62.84
N PHE A 721 -54.33 -16.77 -62.70
CA PHE A 721 -54.77 -17.65 -63.81
C PHE A 721 -56.21 -17.40 -64.31
N THR A 722 -56.85 -16.30 -63.92
CA THR A 722 -58.16 -15.88 -64.45
C THR A 722 -58.07 -14.52 -65.15
N GLN A 723 -57.83 -14.52 -66.47
CA GLN A 723 -58.58 -13.81 -67.54
C GLN A 723 -57.77 -13.77 -68.86
N PRO A 724 -58.40 -13.68 -70.07
CA PRO A 724 -59.74 -13.12 -70.32
C PRO A 724 -60.66 -13.90 -71.29
N ARG A 725 -61.93 -14.06 -70.91
CA ARG A 725 -63.11 -13.48 -71.58
C ARG A 725 -64.38 -13.90 -70.84
#